data_AF-A0A7V4H2Y2-F1
#
_entry.id   AF-A0A7V4H2Y2-F1
#
_cell.length_a   1.000
_cell.length_b   1.000
_cell.length_c   1.000
_cell.angle_alpha   90.00
_cell.angle_beta   90.00
_cell.angle_gamma   90.00
#
_symmetry.space_group_name_H-M   'P 1'
#
loop_
_entity.id
_entity.type
_entity.pdbx_description
1 polymer ?
#
loop_
_entity_poly.entity_id
_entity_poly.type
_entity_poly.pdbx_seq_one_letter_code
_entity_poly.pdbx_strand_id
1 'polypeptide(L)'
;NLADGNPGSWAVLTHANGGLVVDLEWAEPFTARTLALHPADTSVGAEVELFAELGANGFQRVWSGTFDRLHPKPETGFLPRGPAVFSLPPTSARNFRLLFRAVASRGGEPRLGEIQLSEAARLEQFVEKQFGKMHSTHLPDWNAYLWSTPPEPEDPALAVSVGGITNLTARMTGDGQLRWEVPSGEWLILRAGLTPTGISNHPAAPEGKGYEVDKMNRDLARHHFDSYAGQLLQRLPADLKPAFKTLVADSYETGGQNWTEGFAAQFRTRYGYDPLPWLPVLTGRIVESADQSERFLWDLRRLVADRIGEDYIGGLRDRCQAHQLELWLENYGHWGFPGEFLKYGAGADRVAGEFWVRDDDGIELRAPATCANTYGKTTPVSAEAFTGPPGESFRHSPCSLKERTDWAFCEGINHFVLHVYLHQPWEDRRPGMNAWFGTEFNRHNPWFAEAGPWVDYLRRCSWLLQQGHRVADVAYFIGEDTPKMTGRRHPPLPRGHDYDYLNSEVLLTRLHVRDGKLALPNGVSYQALVLPEQETMRPEVLRKVRDLIHAGATVLGPQPSRSPSMQNYPQCDDELRALAREVWGESPGAQGQRRLGAGRIFWGQGLDVVFAALQVMPDFESREALRFVHRRDGDRDIYFLANPLAARVRTTASFRVPARQPERWDPLTGRMESLALYAVDEGR
;
A
#
# COMPACT_ATOMS: atom_id res chain seq x y z
N ASN A 1 -15.86 34.63 -12.55
CA ASN A 1 -15.13 34.07 -13.70
C ASN A 1 -14.26 32.97 -13.13
N LEU A 2 -14.27 31.74 -13.69
CA LEU A 2 -13.47 30.62 -13.20
C LEU A 2 -12.22 30.38 -14.07
N ALA A 3 -11.89 31.30 -14.97
CA ALA A 3 -10.71 31.26 -15.82
C ALA A 3 -10.02 32.63 -15.82
N ASP A 4 -9.93 33.26 -14.64
CA ASP A 4 -9.35 34.60 -14.46
C ASP A 4 -7.90 34.56 -13.96
N GLY A 5 -7.32 33.37 -13.81
CA GLY A 5 -5.98 33.16 -13.29
C GLY A 5 -5.89 33.31 -11.77
N ASN A 6 -7.01 33.44 -11.05
CA ASN A 6 -7.05 33.62 -9.61
C ASN A 6 -7.81 32.46 -8.93
N PRO A 7 -7.09 31.48 -8.34
CA PRO A 7 -7.70 30.39 -7.57
C PRO A 7 -8.53 30.82 -6.35
N GLY A 8 -8.49 32.11 -5.95
CA GLY A 8 -9.35 32.67 -4.91
C GLY A 8 -10.76 33.05 -5.38
N SER A 9 -10.97 33.21 -6.70
CA SER A 9 -12.30 33.22 -7.30
C SER A 9 -12.91 31.83 -7.13
N TRP A 10 -14.23 31.72 -6.91
CA TRP A 10 -14.88 30.40 -6.81
C TRP A 10 -16.34 30.40 -7.24
N ALA A 11 -16.84 29.22 -7.58
CA ALA A 11 -18.25 28.93 -7.84
C ALA A 11 -18.66 27.58 -7.24
N VAL A 12 -19.93 27.44 -6.90
CA VAL A 12 -20.49 26.17 -6.43
C VAL A 12 -20.82 25.26 -7.62
N LEU A 13 -20.37 24.01 -7.60
CA LEU A 13 -20.58 23.04 -8.68
C LEU A 13 -21.99 22.42 -8.73
N THR A 14 -22.99 22.99 -8.04
CA THR A 14 -24.36 22.48 -8.01
C THR A 14 -25.34 23.50 -8.59
N HIS A 15 -25.92 23.20 -9.76
CA HIS A 15 -27.09 23.89 -10.31
C HIS A 15 -28.32 22.98 -10.32
N ALA A 16 -29.51 23.58 -10.48
CA ALA A 16 -30.84 22.98 -10.31
C ALA A 16 -31.12 21.67 -11.09
N ASN A 17 -30.29 21.30 -12.06
CA ASN A 17 -30.48 20.12 -12.93
C ASN A 17 -29.36 19.06 -12.83
N GLY A 18 -28.60 19.01 -11.73
CA GLY A 18 -27.71 17.88 -11.43
C GLY A 18 -26.30 17.92 -12.05
N GLY A 19 -25.82 19.10 -12.46
CA GLY A 19 -24.45 19.33 -12.94
C GLY A 19 -24.16 20.81 -13.23
N LEU A 20 -22.89 21.18 -13.35
CA LEU A 20 -22.45 22.52 -13.81
C LEU A 20 -21.96 22.42 -15.26
N VAL A 21 -22.38 23.35 -16.11
CA VAL A 21 -21.82 23.55 -17.46
C VAL A 21 -21.07 24.87 -17.47
N VAL A 22 -19.82 24.85 -17.92
CA VAL A 22 -18.99 26.06 -18.09
C VAL A 22 -18.56 26.16 -19.55
N ASP A 23 -19.03 27.20 -20.22
CA ASP A 23 -18.60 27.54 -21.57
C ASP A 23 -17.43 28.53 -21.49
N LEU A 24 -16.36 28.22 -22.19
CA LEU A 24 -15.13 28.99 -22.26
C LEU A 24 -14.89 29.38 -23.72
N GLU A 25 -14.86 30.68 -23.99
CA GLU A 25 -14.66 31.26 -25.32
C GLU A 25 -13.38 32.10 -25.32
N TRP A 26 -12.48 31.82 -26.27
CA TRP A 26 -11.28 32.62 -26.51
C TRP A 26 -11.47 33.57 -27.70
N ALA A 27 -10.63 34.61 -27.76
CA ALA A 27 -10.66 35.55 -28.88
C ALA A 27 -10.27 34.86 -30.20
N GLU A 28 -9.22 34.04 -30.15
CA GLU A 28 -8.70 33.27 -31.28
C GLU A 28 -8.67 31.77 -30.93
N PRO A 29 -8.76 30.87 -31.93
CA PRO A 29 -8.53 29.45 -31.71
C PRO A 29 -7.13 29.19 -31.18
N PHE A 30 -6.99 28.28 -30.22
CA PHE A 30 -5.71 27.77 -29.74
C PHE A 30 -5.76 26.26 -29.56
N THR A 31 -4.60 25.62 -29.41
CA THR A 31 -4.52 24.15 -29.25
C THR A 31 -4.42 23.78 -27.78
N ALA A 32 -5.51 23.33 -27.18
CA ALA A 32 -5.53 22.86 -25.80
C ALA A 32 -4.84 21.50 -25.65
N ARG A 33 -3.93 21.40 -24.68
CA ARG A 33 -3.17 20.18 -24.33
C ARG A 33 -3.28 19.80 -22.86
N THR A 34 -3.71 20.73 -22.02
CA THR A 34 -3.84 20.49 -20.58
C THR A 34 -5.08 21.16 -20.03
N LEU A 35 -5.81 20.41 -19.20
CA LEU A 35 -6.85 20.93 -18.31
C LEU A 35 -6.34 20.85 -16.86
N ALA A 36 -6.34 21.96 -16.14
CA ALA A 36 -6.12 21.98 -14.69
C ALA A 36 -7.36 22.51 -13.97
N LEU A 37 -7.80 21.79 -12.95
CA LEU A 37 -8.92 22.15 -12.09
C LEU A 37 -8.39 22.41 -10.68
N HIS A 38 -8.60 23.62 -10.18
CA HIS A 38 -8.18 24.04 -8.86
C HIS A 38 -9.37 24.03 -7.91
N PRO A 39 -9.35 23.21 -6.83
CA PRO A 39 -10.38 23.32 -5.79
C PRO A 39 -10.28 24.67 -5.09
N ALA A 40 -11.41 25.17 -4.58
CA ALA A 40 -11.41 26.35 -3.71
C ALA A 40 -11.10 25.94 -2.25
N ASP A 41 -11.87 26.45 -1.27
CA ASP A 41 -11.68 26.20 0.15
C ASP A 41 -12.32 24.91 0.67
N THR A 42 -13.27 24.33 -0.07
CA THR A 42 -14.03 23.12 0.32
C THR A 42 -13.61 21.87 -0.44
N SER A 43 -14.06 20.71 0.04
CA SER A 43 -13.89 19.44 -0.67
C SER A 43 -14.76 19.39 -1.92
N VAL A 44 -14.24 18.80 -2.99
CA VAL A 44 -14.97 18.68 -4.25
C VAL A 44 -14.53 17.43 -5.00
N GLY A 45 -15.50 16.68 -5.52
CA GLY A 45 -15.27 15.61 -6.47
C GLY A 45 -16.30 15.67 -7.59
N ALA A 46 -15.93 15.30 -8.82
CA ALA A 46 -16.85 15.27 -9.95
C ALA A 46 -16.32 14.37 -11.08
N GLU A 47 -17.24 13.82 -11.86
CA GLU A 47 -16.93 13.39 -13.23
C GLU A 47 -16.89 14.63 -14.13
N VAL A 48 -15.89 14.71 -15.00
CA VAL A 48 -15.66 15.88 -15.85
C VAL A 48 -15.57 15.44 -17.30
N GLU A 49 -16.34 16.09 -18.16
CA GLU A 49 -16.28 15.93 -19.61
C GLU A 49 -15.89 17.27 -20.25
N LEU A 50 -14.92 17.24 -21.17
CA LEU A 50 -14.52 18.40 -21.97
C LEU A 50 -15.01 18.21 -23.40
N PHE A 51 -15.66 19.24 -23.92
CA PHE A 51 -16.13 19.36 -25.29
C PHE A 51 -15.42 20.52 -25.98
N ALA A 52 -15.20 20.39 -27.28
CA ALA A 52 -14.70 21.46 -28.14
C ALA A 52 -15.66 21.65 -29.32
N GLU A 53 -15.85 22.90 -29.75
CA GLU A 53 -16.64 23.19 -30.96
C GLU A 53 -15.77 22.96 -32.20
N LEU A 54 -16.01 21.84 -32.88
CA LEU A 54 -15.21 21.39 -34.02
C LEU A 54 -16.03 21.47 -35.31
N GLY A 55 -15.88 22.59 -36.03
CA GLY A 55 -16.56 22.84 -37.31
C GLY A 55 -18.09 22.95 -37.19
N ALA A 56 -18.82 22.60 -38.25
CA ALA A 56 -20.27 22.78 -38.33
C ALA A 56 -21.10 21.83 -37.45
N ASN A 57 -20.47 20.82 -36.84
CA ASN A 57 -21.15 19.79 -36.04
C ASN A 57 -21.33 20.18 -34.56
N GLY A 58 -20.98 21.42 -34.18
CA GLY A 58 -21.09 21.91 -32.81
C GLY A 58 -20.10 21.26 -31.84
N PHE A 59 -20.45 21.25 -30.55
CA PHE A 59 -19.63 20.69 -29.48
C PHE A 59 -19.50 19.16 -29.58
N GLN A 60 -18.27 18.66 -29.66
CA GLN A 60 -17.92 17.24 -29.62
C GLN A 60 -17.08 16.95 -28.37
N ARG A 61 -17.31 15.80 -27.73
CA ARG A 61 -16.55 15.39 -26.54
C ARG A 61 -15.14 15.00 -26.96
N VAL A 62 -14.14 15.66 -26.39
CA VAL A 62 -12.72 15.44 -26.69
C VAL A 62 -11.97 14.78 -25.54
N TRP A 63 -12.50 14.86 -24.32
CA TRP A 63 -11.90 14.23 -23.15
C TRP A 63 -12.93 13.99 -22.04
N SER A 64 -12.66 13.02 -21.17
CA SER A 64 -13.40 12.81 -19.92
C SER A 64 -12.51 12.18 -18.85
N GLY A 65 -12.75 12.51 -17.59
CA GLY A 65 -12.03 11.95 -16.44
C GLY A 65 -12.69 12.30 -15.11
N THR A 66 -11.98 12.03 -14.02
CA THR A 66 -12.47 12.24 -12.65
C THR A 66 -11.62 13.28 -11.93
N PHE A 67 -12.29 14.27 -11.34
CA PHE A 67 -11.71 15.24 -10.43
C PHE A 67 -11.95 14.78 -8.98
N ASP A 68 -10.89 14.50 -8.21
CA ASP A 68 -11.01 14.13 -6.81
C ASP A 68 -10.19 15.04 -5.88
N ARG A 69 -10.90 15.88 -5.11
CA ARG A 69 -10.41 16.63 -3.96
C ARG A 69 -11.39 16.48 -2.78
N LEU A 70 -11.93 15.28 -2.60
CA LEU A 70 -12.94 14.99 -1.58
C LEU A 70 -12.38 14.95 -0.16
N HIS A 71 -11.09 14.63 0.01
CA HIS A 71 -10.42 14.60 1.32
C HIS A 71 -9.24 15.59 1.35
N PRO A 72 -9.47 16.92 1.47
CA PRO A 72 -8.43 17.92 1.39
C PRO A 72 -7.80 18.18 2.77
N LYS A 73 -7.17 17.15 3.34
CA LYS A 73 -6.55 17.21 4.67
C LYS A 73 -5.05 16.90 4.64
N PRO A 74 -4.24 17.45 5.56
CA PRO A 74 -2.79 17.20 5.60
C PRO A 74 -2.41 15.72 5.69
N GLU A 75 -3.23 14.88 6.33
CA GLU A 75 -3.05 13.43 6.35
C GLU A 75 -3.09 12.83 4.94
N THR A 76 -3.74 13.45 3.96
CA THR A 76 -3.70 12.98 2.57
C THR A 76 -2.57 13.57 1.73
N GLY A 77 -1.58 14.23 2.32
CA GLY A 77 -0.42 14.81 1.62
C GLY A 77 -0.27 16.32 1.82
N PHE A 78 0.90 16.84 1.42
CA PHE A 78 1.34 18.22 1.68
C PHE A 78 0.80 19.28 0.70
N LEU A 79 0.10 18.85 -0.36
CA LEU A 79 -0.67 19.70 -1.28
C LEU A 79 -2.13 19.20 -1.37
N PRO A 80 -2.87 19.15 -0.24
CA PRO A 80 -4.17 18.49 -0.21
C PRO A 80 -5.24 19.17 -1.08
N ARG A 81 -4.96 20.39 -1.53
CA ARG A 81 -5.76 21.20 -2.47
C ARG A 81 -4.99 21.53 -3.76
N GLY A 82 -3.93 20.80 -4.09
CA GLY A 82 -3.20 20.99 -5.34
C GLY A 82 -4.13 20.82 -6.56
N PRO A 83 -3.81 21.41 -7.72
CA PRO A 83 -4.65 21.25 -8.90
C PRO A 83 -4.76 19.78 -9.33
N ALA A 84 -5.92 19.38 -9.83
CA ALA A 84 -6.04 18.15 -10.60
C ALA A 84 -5.73 18.48 -12.06
N VAL A 85 -4.64 17.90 -12.58
CA VAL A 85 -4.12 18.21 -13.92
C VAL A 85 -4.26 17.00 -14.81
N PHE A 86 -4.80 17.22 -16.01
CA PHE A 86 -5.08 16.20 -17.00
C PHE A 86 -4.42 16.56 -18.33
N SER A 87 -3.74 15.60 -18.93
CA SER A 87 -3.20 15.70 -20.29
C SER A 87 -4.35 15.43 -21.27
N LEU A 88 -4.48 16.29 -22.28
CA LEU A 88 -5.54 16.20 -23.28
C LEU A 88 -4.95 15.77 -24.63
N PRO A 89 -5.69 15.02 -25.45
CA PRO A 89 -5.41 14.97 -26.88
C PRO A 89 -5.36 16.41 -27.44
N PRO A 90 -4.32 16.79 -28.22
CA PRO A 90 -4.21 18.14 -28.76
C PRO A 90 -5.47 18.53 -29.53
N THR A 91 -6.15 19.56 -29.06
CA THR A 91 -7.46 19.95 -29.59
C THR A 91 -7.48 21.44 -29.90
N SER A 92 -7.57 21.80 -31.18
CA SER A 92 -7.65 23.20 -31.61
C SER A 92 -9.11 23.64 -31.72
N ALA A 93 -9.52 24.59 -30.90
CA ALA A 93 -10.84 25.21 -30.97
C ALA A 93 -10.82 26.62 -30.36
N ARG A 94 -11.86 27.40 -30.67
CA ARG A 94 -12.12 28.69 -30.02
C ARG A 94 -13.00 28.55 -28.79
N ASN A 95 -13.97 27.63 -28.86
CA ASN A 95 -15.00 27.42 -27.85
C ASN A 95 -14.85 26.03 -27.24
N PHE A 96 -14.79 25.98 -25.91
CA PHE A 96 -14.75 24.77 -25.12
C PHE A 96 -15.89 24.76 -24.11
N ARG A 97 -16.39 23.57 -23.78
CA ARG A 97 -17.44 23.37 -22.79
C ARG A 97 -17.03 22.29 -21.81
N LEU A 98 -17.02 22.62 -20.53
CA LEU A 98 -16.84 21.66 -19.44
C LEU A 98 -18.18 21.30 -18.84
N LEU A 99 -18.38 20.01 -18.62
CA LEU A 99 -19.55 19.46 -17.95
C LEU A 99 -19.11 18.69 -16.71
N PHE A 100 -19.62 19.09 -15.56
CA PHE A 100 -19.41 18.43 -14.28
C PHE A 100 -20.64 17.60 -13.92
N ARG A 101 -20.45 16.30 -13.71
CA ARG A 101 -21.47 15.33 -13.30
C ARG A 101 -21.07 14.66 -11.98
N ALA A 102 -22.04 13.98 -11.36
CA ALA A 102 -21.81 13.23 -10.13
C ALA A 102 -21.07 14.03 -9.04
N VAL A 103 -21.39 15.33 -8.95
CA VAL A 103 -20.69 16.26 -8.07
C VAL A 103 -20.89 15.85 -6.62
N ALA A 104 -19.78 15.71 -5.89
CA ALA A 104 -19.74 15.26 -4.51
C ALA A 104 -18.92 16.23 -3.64
N SER A 105 -19.24 16.25 -2.35
CA SER A 105 -18.52 17.01 -1.32
C SER A 105 -18.56 16.23 0.00
N ARG A 106 -17.47 16.25 0.76
CA ARG A 106 -17.39 15.76 2.15
C ARG A 106 -17.54 16.93 3.11
N GLY A 107 -18.76 17.42 3.22
CA GLY A 107 -19.13 18.55 4.08
C GLY A 107 -18.97 19.90 3.38
N GLY A 108 -19.99 20.75 3.52
CA GLY A 108 -20.06 22.05 2.83
C GLY A 108 -20.37 21.92 1.33
N GLU A 109 -20.48 23.06 0.67
CA GLU A 109 -20.76 23.16 -0.77
C GLU A 109 -19.52 22.80 -1.60
N PRO A 110 -19.64 22.05 -2.71
CA PRO A 110 -18.51 21.74 -3.59
C PRO A 110 -18.11 22.99 -4.38
N ARG A 111 -16.96 23.60 -4.04
CA ARG A 111 -16.51 24.85 -4.67
C ARG A 111 -15.30 24.61 -5.55
N LEU A 112 -15.42 25.04 -6.81
CA LEU A 112 -14.32 25.08 -7.77
C LEU A 112 -13.75 26.49 -7.80
N GLY A 113 -12.43 26.60 -7.74
CA GLY A 113 -11.73 27.88 -7.73
C GLY A 113 -11.40 28.38 -9.13
N GLU A 114 -10.59 27.60 -9.85
CA GLU A 114 -10.06 27.98 -11.16
C GLU A 114 -10.07 26.78 -12.13
N ILE A 115 -10.28 27.09 -13.41
CA ILE A 115 -10.21 26.23 -14.57
C ILE A 115 -9.15 26.81 -15.49
N GLN A 116 -8.10 26.05 -15.72
CA GLN A 116 -7.06 26.42 -16.67
C GLN A 116 -7.07 25.46 -17.86
N LEU A 117 -7.27 26.01 -19.05
CA LEU A 117 -7.04 25.31 -20.32
C LEU A 117 -5.78 25.93 -20.96
N SER A 118 -4.80 25.11 -21.34
CA SER A 118 -3.48 25.60 -21.75
C SER A 118 -2.95 24.93 -23.01
N GLU A 119 -2.18 25.69 -23.79
CA GLU A 119 -1.35 25.19 -24.90
C GLU A 119 -0.15 24.37 -24.44
N ALA A 120 0.31 24.56 -23.20
CA ALA A 120 1.46 23.82 -22.70
C ALA A 120 1.10 22.35 -22.49
N ALA A 121 1.99 21.44 -22.89
CA ALA A 121 1.92 20.05 -22.45
C ALA A 121 2.35 19.97 -20.97
N ARG A 122 1.55 19.26 -20.17
CA ARG A 122 1.83 18.97 -18.77
C ARG A 122 1.61 17.51 -18.47
N LEU A 123 2.39 17.01 -17.53
CA LEU A 123 2.22 15.70 -16.96
C LEU A 123 0.97 15.68 -16.09
N GLU A 124 0.04 14.79 -16.39
CA GLU A 124 -1.16 14.61 -15.60
C GLU A 124 -0.85 14.08 -14.20
N GLN A 125 -1.69 14.43 -13.23
CA GLN A 125 -1.64 13.91 -11.85
C GLN A 125 -0.26 14.03 -11.18
N PHE A 126 0.55 15.00 -11.57
CA PHE A 126 1.89 15.19 -11.03
C PHE A 126 1.88 15.52 -9.52
N VAL A 127 0.76 16.05 -8.99
CA VAL A 127 0.57 16.30 -7.56
C VAL A 127 0.43 14.97 -6.80
N GLU A 128 -0.32 14.03 -7.34
CA GLU A 128 -0.54 12.69 -6.79
C GLU A 128 0.73 11.84 -6.90
N LYS A 129 1.36 11.86 -8.08
CA LYS A 129 2.58 11.11 -8.39
C LYS A 129 3.82 11.55 -7.59
N GLN A 130 3.74 12.69 -6.89
CA GLN A 130 4.77 13.17 -5.96
C GLN A 130 4.34 13.16 -4.49
N PHE A 131 3.24 12.48 -4.14
CA PHE A 131 2.65 12.43 -2.79
C PHE A 131 2.07 13.74 -2.26
N GLY A 132 1.90 14.75 -3.10
CA GLY A 132 1.26 16.01 -2.73
C GLY A 132 -0.23 15.82 -2.38
N LYS A 133 -0.92 14.94 -3.10
CA LYS A 133 -2.28 14.49 -2.78
C LYS A 133 -2.41 12.99 -2.99
N MET A 134 -2.60 12.25 -1.91
CA MET A 134 -2.82 10.82 -1.90
C MET A 134 -4.31 10.49 -1.94
N HIS A 135 -4.63 9.21 -2.10
CA HIS A 135 -6.00 8.74 -2.32
C HIS A 135 -6.96 9.22 -1.21
N SER A 136 -8.19 9.59 -1.58
CA SER A 136 -9.15 10.22 -0.65
C SER A 136 -9.89 9.22 0.26
N THR A 137 -9.77 7.91 0.00
CA THR A 137 -10.29 6.83 0.86
C THR A 137 -9.23 6.33 1.84
N HIS A 138 -9.67 5.67 2.91
CA HIS A 138 -8.79 5.11 3.94
C HIS A 138 -8.05 3.87 3.43
N LEU A 139 -8.73 3.01 2.68
CA LEU A 139 -8.18 1.81 2.05
C LEU A 139 -8.21 1.94 0.52
N PRO A 140 -7.11 2.42 -0.11
CA PRO A 140 -6.99 2.40 -1.56
C PRO A 140 -6.78 0.97 -2.08
N ASP A 141 -7.42 0.63 -3.20
CA ASP A 141 -7.23 -0.66 -3.87
C ASP A 141 -5.84 -0.78 -4.51
N TRP A 142 -5.42 -1.99 -4.90
CA TRP A 142 -4.08 -2.33 -5.39
C TRP A 142 -3.62 -1.51 -6.61
N ASN A 143 -4.57 -0.98 -7.38
CA ASN A 143 -4.37 -0.19 -8.59
C ASN A 143 -4.49 1.33 -8.39
N ALA A 144 -4.78 1.81 -7.17
CA ALA A 144 -5.00 3.23 -6.90
C ALA A 144 -3.79 4.13 -7.24
N TYR A 145 -2.60 3.55 -7.29
CA TYR A 145 -1.34 4.20 -7.63
C TYR A 145 -0.67 3.57 -8.85
N LEU A 146 -1.49 3.03 -9.76
CA LEU A 146 -1.08 2.60 -11.08
C LEU A 146 -1.64 3.59 -12.10
N TRP A 147 -0.75 4.43 -12.62
CA TRP A 147 -1.11 5.47 -13.56
C TRP A 147 -0.97 4.98 -14.99
N SER A 148 -1.87 5.44 -15.86
CA SER A 148 -1.66 5.35 -17.30
C SER A 148 -0.43 6.16 -17.68
N THR A 149 0.31 5.68 -18.68
CA THR A 149 1.35 6.49 -19.32
C THR A 149 0.66 7.62 -20.10
N PRO A 150 0.94 8.89 -19.79
CA PRO A 150 0.36 10.00 -20.54
C PRO A 150 0.88 9.99 -21.99
N PRO A 151 0.12 10.56 -22.94
CA PRO A 151 0.58 10.65 -24.32
C PRO A 151 1.85 11.50 -24.41
N GLU A 152 2.74 11.13 -25.32
CA GLU A 152 3.90 11.96 -25.65
C GLU A 152 3.44 13.26 -26.32
N PRO A 153 4.09 14.40 -26.03
CA PRO A 153 3.84 15.64 -26.75
C PRO A 153 4.09 15.45 -28.26
N GLU A 154 3.24 16.06 -29.09
CA GLU A 154 3.36 15.97 -30.54
C GLU A 154 4.50 16.81 -31.13
N ASP A 155 5.03 17.74 -30.34
CA ASP A 155 6.18 18.59 -30.66
C ASP A 155 7.22 18.50 -29.53
N PRO A 156 8.47 18.10 -29.83
CA PRO A 156 9.55 18.07 -28.83
C PRO A 156 9.79 19.40 -28.10
N ALA A 157 9.45 20.54 -28.70
CA ALA A 157 9.58 21.86 -28.06
C ALA A 157 8.63 22.05 -26.87
N LEU A 158 7.61 21.19 -26.70
CA LEU A 158 6.71 21.18 -25.56
C LEU A 158 7.31 20.48 -24.33
N ALA A 159 8.43 19.78 -24.50
CA ALA A 159 9.20 19.17 -23.42
C ALA A 159 10.49 19.97 -23.15
N VAL A 160 10.92 19.99 -21.89
CA VAL A 160 12.19 20.59 -21.49
C VAL A 160 13.30 19.57 -21.66
N SER A 161 14.30 19.84 -22.50
CA SER A 161 15.50 18.98 -22.52
C SER A 161 16.35 19.23 -21.27
N VAL A 162 16.88 18.16 -20.67
CA VAL A 162 17.86 18.19 -19.58
C VAL A 162 19.08 19.02 -19.99
N GLY A 163 19.51 18.95 -21.25
CA GLY A 163 20.61 19.77 -21.77
C GLY A 163 20.31 21.29 -21.76
N GLY A 164 19.03 21.68 -21.74
CA GLY A 164 18.58 23.06 -21.62
C GLY A 164 18.46 23.56 -20.17
N ILE A 165 18.68 22.70 -19.17
CA ILE A 165 18.52 23.06 -17.76
C ILE A 165 19.88 23.46 -17.17
N THR A 166 19.97 24.70 -16.70
CA THR A 166 21.17 25.19 -16.00
C THR A 166 20.96 25.17 -14.49
N ASN A 167 21.83 24.45 -13.77
CA ASN A 167 21.81 24.48 -12.31
C ASN A 167 22.45 25.79 -11.79
N LEU A 168 21.63 26.65 -11.18
CA LEU A 168 22.02 27.95 -10.65
C LEU A 168 22.26 27.96 -9.14
N THR A 169 22.26 26.81 -8.45
CA THR A 169 22.35 26.75 -6.97
C THR A 169 23.58 27.49 -6.43
N ALA A 170 24.75 27.30 -7.04
CA ALA A 170 25.99 27.98 -6.63
C ALA A 170 26.02 29.50 -6.94
N ARG A 171 25.04 30.00 -7.69
CA ARG A 171 24.89 31.42 -8.06
C ARG A 171 23.94 32.18 -7.13
N MET A 172 23.31 31.49 -6.19
CA MET A 172 22.46 32.09 -5.17
C MET A 172 23.30 32.44 -3.93
N THR A 173 23.21 33.67 -3.46
CA THR A 173 23.87 34.12 -2.24
C THR A 173 23.10 33.67 -0.99
N GLY A 174 23.74 33.69 0.18
CA GLY A 174 23.12 33.26 1.45
C GLY A 174 21.91 34.09 1.89
N ASP A 175 21.77 35.32 1.42
CA ASP A 175 20.61 36.20 1.60
C ASP A 175 19.52 36.01 0.53
N GLY A 176 19.69 35.04 -0.39
CA GLY A 176 18.69 34.64 -1.37
C GLY A 176 18.69 35.43 -2.68
N GLN A 177 19.71 36.25 -2.95
CA GLN A 177 19.85 36.94 -4.25
C GLN A 177 20.50 36.03 -5.29
N LEU A 178 19.97 36.01 -6.51
CA LEU A 178 20.56 35.29 -7.64
C LEU A 178 21.51 36.21 -8.42
N ARG A 179 22.78 35.82 -8.57
CA ARG A 179 23.78 36.52 -9.38
C ARG A 179 24.18 35.67 -10.57
N TRP A 180 23.55 35.92 -11.71
CA TRP A 180 23.74 35.12 -12.91
C TRP A 180 23.86 36.03 -14.14
N GLU A 181 24.89 35.79 -14.96
CA GLU A 181 24.99 36.37 -16.30
C GLU A 181 24.08 35.57 -17.22
N VAL A 182 22.88 36.10 -17.43
CA VAL A 182 21.80 35.43 -18.16
C VAL A 182 22.11 35.44 -19.67
N PRO A 183 22.21 34.28 -20.35
CA PRO A 183 22.33 34.24 -21.80
C PRO A 183 21.09 34.83 -22.49
N SER A 184 21.24 35.32 -23.71
CA SER A 184 20.11 35.85 -24.50
C SER A 184 18.98 34.82 -24.66
N GLY A 185 17.74 35.25 -24.49
CA GLY A 185 16.54 34.40 -24.60
C GLY A 185 15.59 34.62 -23.42
N GLU A 186 14.44 33.94 -23.46
CA GLU A 186 13.52 33.89 -22.33
C GLU A 186 13.86 32.69 -21.43
N TRP A 187 13.99 32.96 -20.14
CA TRP A 187 14.36 31.93 -19.15
C TRP A 187 13.32 31.84 -18.06
N LEU A 188 12.97 30.61 -17.70
CA LEU A 188 12.19 30.33 -16.51
C LEU A 188 13.11 29.93 -15.36
N ILE A 189 13.04 30.67 -14.25
CA ILE A 189 13.79 30.36 -13.03
C ILE A 189 12.91 29.52 -12.11
N LEU A 190 13.27 28.25 -11.92
CA LEU A 190 12.64 27.38 -10.93
C LEU A 190 13.43 27.43 -9.62
N ARG A 191 12.86 28.04 -8.57
CA ARG A 191 13.41 28.01 -7.22
C ARG A 191 12.80 26.84 -6.43
N ALA A 192 13.57 25.77 -6.26
CA ALA A 192 13.20 24.64 -5.41
C ALA A 192 13.77 24.80 -3.98
N GLY A 193 13.05 24.29 -2.99
CA GLY A 193 13.45 24.29 -1.59
C GLY A 193 12.67 23.25 -0.78
N LEU A 194 13.05 23.06 0.48
CA LEU A 194 12.37 22.15 1.41
C LEU A 194 11.59 22.96 2.45
N THR A 195 10.41 22.47 2.83
CA THR A 195 9.61 22.97 3.94
C THR A 195 8.95 21.80 4.66
N PRO A 196 8.68 21.87 5.98
CA PRO A 196 7.87 20.87 6.65
C PRO A 196 6.49 20.72 5.98
N THR A 197 5.95 19.50 5.97
CA THR A 197 4.61 19.20 5.42
C THR A 197 3.49 19.83 6.24
N GLY A 198 3.77 20.16 7.51
CA GLY A 198 2.82 20.76 8.44
C GLY A 198 1.97 19.74 9.22
N ILE A 199 2.17 18.43 9.01
CA ILE A 199 1.47 17.37 9.75
C ILE A 199 2.02 17.25 11.18
N SER A 200 1.13 16.98 12.14
CA SER A 200 1.44 16.78 13.55
C SER A 200 0.89 15.45 14.05
N ASN A 201 1.50 14.91 15.09
CA ASN A 201 0.96 13.74 15.78
C ASN A 201 -0.45 13.99 16.33
N HIS A 202 -1.29 12.96 16.31
CA HIS A 202 -2.66 13.02 16.81
C HIS A 202 -3.18 11.62 17.16
N PRO A 203 -4.15 11.50 18.09
CA PRO A 203 -4.55 12.51 19.07
C PRO A 203 -3.48 12.67 20.16
N ALA A 204 -3.21 13.90 20.59
CA ALA A 204 -2.24 14.19 21.65
C ALA A 204 -2.73 15.30 22.57
N ALA A 205 -2.32 15.25 23.85
CA ALA A 205 -2.46 16.37 24.76
C ALA A 205 -1.65 17.58 24.24
N PRO A 206 -2.02 18.83 24.59
CA PRO A 206 -1.34 20.02 24.10
C PRO A 206 0.18 20.00 24.29
N GLU A 207 0.67 19.45 25.40
CA GLU A 207 2.09 19.37 25.76
C GLU A 207 2.84 18.29 24.98
N GLY A 208 2.13 17.29 24.45
CA GLY A 208 2.68 16.20 23.65
C GLY A 208 2.49 16.38 22.15
N LYS A 209 1.96 17.53 21.71
CA LYS A 209 1.69 17.82 20.30
C LYS A 209 2.89 18.51 19.64
N GLY A 210 3.30 18.01 18.49
CA GLY A 210 4.39 18.55 17.69
C GLY A 210 4.34 18.09 16.23
N TYR A 211 5.26 18.58 15.41
CA TYR A 211 5.41 18.10 14.04
C TYR A 211 5.88 16.65 14.02
N GLU A 212 5.40 15.90 13.03
CA GLU A 212 5.93 14.56 12.74
C GLU A 212 7.41 14.62 12.37
N VAL A 213 8.15 13.58 12.75
CA VAL A 213 9.55 13.41 12.37
C VAL A 213 9.66 13.14 10.87
N ASP A 214 10.74 13.63 10.23
CA ASP A 214 11.08 13.24 8.86
C ASP A 214 11.41 11.75 8.79
N LYS A 215 10.54 10.98 8.13
CA LYS A 215 10.59 9.51 8.11
C LYS A 215 11.57 8.95 7.07
N MET A 216 12.29 9.79 6.33
CA MET A 216 13.36 9.34 5.43
C MET A 216 14.76 9.52 6.02
N ASN A 217 14.85 10.03 7.25
CA ASN A 217 16.12 10.34 7.90
C ASN A 217 16.31 9.52 9.20
N ARG A 218 17.27 8.59 9.15
CA ARG A 218 17.58 7.66 10.25
C ARG A 218 18.04 8.37 11.52
N ASP A 219 18.85 9.41 11.39
CA ASP A 219 19.37 10.15 12.52
C ASP A 219 18.27 10.96 13.21
N LEU A 220 17.32 11.50 12.45
CA LEU A 220 16.14 12.18 12.99
C LEU A 220 15.18 11.20 13.66
N ALA A 221 14.98 9.99 13.11
CA ALA A 221 14.20 8.94 13.77
C ALA A 221 14.82 8.54 15.12
N ARG A 222 16.16 8.40 15.20
CA ARG A 222 16.89 8.17 16.45
C ARG A 222 16.69 9.32 17.44
N HIS A 223 16.84 10.56 16.97
CA HIS A 223 16.63 11.75 17.80
C HIS A 223 15.20 11.82 18.35
N HIS A 224 14.20 11.48 17.55
CA HIS A 224 12.80 11.41 17.97
C HIS A 224 12.59 10.37 19.08
N PHE A 225 13.13 9.16 18.91
CA PHE A 225 13.11 8.14 19.97
C PHE A 225 13.75 8.67 21.27
N ASP A 226 14.95 9.24 21.18
CA ASP A 226 15.72 9.70 22.34
C ASP A 226 15.02 10.83 23.10
N SER A 227 14.31 11.69 22.37
CA SER A 227 13.55 12.82 22.93
C SER A 227 12.26 12.40 23.62
N TYR A 228 11.73 11.20 23.34
CA TYR A 228 10.50 10.69 23.95
C TYR A 228 10.70 9.40 24.74
N ALA A 229 10.78 8.25 24.06
CA ALA A 229 10.95 6.95 24.70
C ALA A 229 12.25 6.87 25.51
N GLY A 230 13.34 7.46 25.01
CA GLY A 230 14.61 7.57 25.73
C GLY A 230 14.48 8.32 27.05
N GLN A 231 13.73 9.43 27.08
CA GLN A 231 13.47 10.19 28.31
C GLN A 231 12.64 9.38 29.32
N LEU A 232 11.64 8.63 28.85
CA LEU A 232 10.87 7.73 29.71
C LEU A 232 11.76 6.67 30.36
N LEU A 233 12.60 6.00 29.55
CA LEU A 233 13.54 4.97 30.03
C LEU A 233 14.56 5.50 31.04
N GLN A 234 14.99 6.76 30.89
CA GLN A 234 15.88 7.41 31.85
C GLN A 234 15.20 7.67 33.20
N ARG A 235 13.90 8.03 33.18
CA ARG A 235 13.11 8.34 34.39
C ARG A 235 12.58 7.10 35.10
N LEU A 236 12.44 5.97 34.41
CA LEU A 236 11.95 4.73 35.02
C LEU A 236 12.91 4.22 36.10
N PRO A 237 12.41 3.88 37.30
CA PRO A 237 13.17 3.16 38.32
C PRO A 237 13.79 1.87 37.77
N ALA A 238 15.01 1.54 38.22
CA ALA A 238 15.79 0.44 37.65
C ALA A 238 15.09 -0.93 37.76
N ASP A 239 14.30 -1.15 38.80
CA ASP A 239 13.49 -2.33 39.04
C ASP A 239 12.25 -2.44 38.12
N LEU A 240 11.77 -1.31 37.58
CA LEU A 240 10.65 -1.27 36.63
C LEU A 240 11.09 -1.34 35.16
N LYS A 241 12.35 -0.99 34.84
CA LYS A 241 12.86 -1.04 33.46
C LYS A 241 12.65 -2.39 32.76
N PRO A 242 12.85 -3.55 33.42
CA PRO A 242 12.63 -4.85 32.78
C PRO A 242 11.18 -5.09 32.33
N ALA A 243 10.18 -4.37 32.86
CA ALA A 243 8.78 -4.48 32.45
C ALA A 243 8.50 -3.75 31.11
N PHE A 244 9.31 -2.76 30.75
CA PHE A 244 9.19 -2.07 29.46
C PHE A 244 9.96 -2.88 28.40
N LYS A 245 9.23 -3.58 27.53
CA LYS A 245 9.81 -4.52 26.54
C LYS A 245 9.66 -4.08 25.10
N THR A 246 8.69 -3.22 24.82
CA THR A 246 8.23 -3.00 23.45
C THR A 246 7.89 -1.53 23.27
N LEU A 247 8.40 -0.95 22.20
CA LEU A 247 7.91 0.31 21.66
C LEU A 247 6.91 -0.01 20.55
N VAL A 248 5.76 0.67 20.57
CA VAL A 248 4.72 0.55 19.54
C VAL A 248 4.88 1.70 18.56
N ALA A 249 4.98 1.36 17.28
CA ALA A 249 4.70 2.25 16.16
C ALA A 249 3.34 1.82 15.58
N ASP A 250 2.34 2.68 15.77
CA ASP A 250 0.99 2.46 15.26
C ASP A 250 0.94 2.51 13.73
N SER A 251 -0.26 2.32 13.20
CA SER A 251 -0.60 2.54 11.80
C SER A 251 -0.23 3.96 11.35
N TYR A 252 -0.03 4.11 10.04
CA TYR A 252 0.45 5.35 9.45
C TYR A 252 -0.69 6.20 8.89
N GLU A 253 -0.93 7.39 9.46
CA GLU A 253 -1.93 8.38 8.96
C GLU A 253 -1.34 9.79 8.81
N THR A 254 -0.03 9.90 8.58
CA THR A 254 0.67 11.19 8.68
C THR A 254 1.01 11.83 7.33
N GLY A 255 0.34 11.45 6.24
CA GLY A 255 0.60 12.05 4.92
C GLY A 255 1.92 11.64 4.28
N GLY A 256 2.03 11.97 2.99
CA GLY A 256 3.23 11.72 2.20
C GLY A 256 4.34 12.75 2.46
N GLN A 257 5.56 12.36 2.12
CA GLN A 257 6.74 13.23 2.05
C GLN A 257 7.56 12.84 0.82
N ASN A 258 8.18 13.79 0.13
CA ASN A 258 8.83 13.52 -1.16
C ASN A 258 10.30 13.93 -1.25
N TRP A 259 10.84 14.54 -0.19
CA TRP A 259 12.25 14.95 -0.15
C TRP A 259 12.75 15.04 1.29
N THR A 260 14.06 14.83 1.49
CA THR A 260 14.78 15.01 2.76
C THR A 260 16.20 15.50 2.47
N GLU A 261 16.92 15.93 3.49
CA GLU A 261 18.33 16.25 3.36
C GLU A 261 19.14 15.01 2.90
N GLY A 262 20.03 15.20 1.93
CA GLY A 262 20.82 14.11 1.35
C GLY A 262 20.09 13.23 0.32
N PHE A 263 18.79 13.46 0.07
CA PHE A 263 17.98 12.64 -0.86
C PHE A 263 18.62 12.54 -2.25
N ALA A 264 19.08 13.65 -2.83
CA ALA A 264 19.71 13.64 -4.16
C ALA A 264 20.98 12.77 -4.26
N ALA A 265 21.77 12.71 -3.19
CA ALA A 265 22.97 11.87 -3.16
C ALA A 265 22.59 10.38 -3.11
N GLN A 266 21.60 10.02 -2.29
CA GLN A 266 21.10 8.66 -2.20
C GLN A 266 20.42 8.21 -3.50
N PHE A 267 19.66 9.10 -4.13
CA PHE A 267 19.03 8.88 -5.42
C PHE A 267 20.06 8.55 -6.50
N ARG A 268 21.15 9.34 -6.59
CA ARG A 268 22.27 9.06 -7.52
C ARG A 268 22.91 7.71 -7.25
N THR A 269 23.16 7.37 -5.98
CA THR A 269 23.72 6.07 -5.59
C THR A 269 22.80 4.92 -6.00
N ARG A 270 21.48 5.10 -5.89
CA ARG A 270 20.49 4.06 -6.17
C ARG A 270 20.26 3.86 -7.67
N TYR A 271 20.06 4.93 -8.42
CA TYR A 271 19.58 4.88 -9.81
C TYR A 271 20.63 5.27 -10.85
N GLY A 272 21.77 5.83 -10.44
CA GLY A 272 22.89 6.14 -11.34
C GLY A 272 22.77 7.45 -12.11
N TYR A 273 21.78 8.30 -11.82
CA TYR A 273 21.61 9.61 -12.47
C TYR A 273 21.20 10.71 -11.47
N ASP A 274 21.48 11.97 -11.82
CA ASP A 274 21.20 13.13 -10.96
C ASP A 274 19.71 13.51 -11.02
N PRO A 275 18.98 13.57 -9.90
CA PRO A 275 17.56 13.95 -9.92
C PRO A 275 17.34 15.46 -10.05
N LEU A 276 18.36 16.31 -9.86
CA LEU A 276 18.17 17.76 -9.81
C LEU A 276 17.65 18.36 -11.13
N PRO A 277 18.13 17.96 -12.32
CA PRO A 277 17.54 18.41 -13.59
C PRO A 277 16.09 17.97 -13.79
N TRP A 278 15.60 17.00 -13.03
CA TRP A 278 14.23 16.46 -13.14
C TRP A 278 13.23 17.12 -12.18
N LEU A 279 13.67 18.03 -11.29
CA LEU A 279 12.78 18.79 -10.40
C LEU A 279 11.65 19.55 -11.11
N PRO A 280 11.78 20.05 -12.36
CA PRO A 280 10.65 20.64 -13.08
C PRO A 280 9.45 19.70 -13.22
N VAL A 281 9.66 18.38 -13.22
CA VAL A 281 8.57 17.37 -13.27
C VAL A 281 7.62 17.51 -12.08
N LEU A 282 8.11 17.93 -10.91
CA LEU A 282 7.28 18.21 -9.72
C LEU A 282 6.33 19.41 -9.90
N THR A 283 6.46 20.15 -11.00
CA THR A 283 5.56 21.25 -11.38
C THR A 283 4.63 20.88 -12.55
N GLY A 284 4.63 19.60 -12.94
CA GLY A 284 3.89 19.09 -14.10
C GLY A 284 4.57 19.37 -15.44
N ARG A 285 5.79 19.91 -15.48
CA ARG A 285 6.53 20.07 -16.74
C ARG A 285 7.08 18.72 -17.20
N ILE A 286 7.00 18.47 -18.50
CA ILE A 286 7.60 17.28 -19.10
C ILE A 286 9.09 17.58 -19.33
N VAL A 287 9.95 16.68 -18.87
CA VAL A 287 11.41 16.73 -19.08
C VAL A 287 11.82 15.55 -19.97
N GLU A 288 12.52 15.84 -21.07
CA GLU A 288 12.80 14.95 -22.21
C GLU A 288 11.54 14.37 -22.89
N SER A 289 10.81 13.51 -22.19
CA SER A 289 9.58 12.87 -22.67
C SER A 289 8.60 12.62 -21.52
N ALA A 290 7.35 12.33 -21.85
CA ALA A 290 6.33 11.94 -20.88
C ALA A 290 6.73 10.64 -20.17
N ASP A 291 7.21 9.63 -20.92
CA ASP A 291 7.70 8.35 -20.38
C ASP A 291 8.89 8.55 -19.41
N GLN A 292 9.89 9.35 -19.77
CA GLN A 292 11.04 9.60 -18.90
C GLN A 292 10.64 10.38 -17.64
N SER A 293 9.70 11.33 -17.74
CA SER A 293 9.17 12.06 -16.59
C SER A 293 8.42 11.14 -15.62
N GLU A 294 7.62 10.20 -16.12
CA GLU A 294 6.95 9.18 -15.31
C GLU A 294 7.95 8.27 -14.59
N ARG A 295 9.00 7.82 -15.30
CA ARG A 295 10.06 6.98 -14.73
C ARG A 295 10.82 7.68 -13.61
N PHE A 296 11.09 8.98 -13.76
CA PHE A 296 11.67 9.77 -12.66
C PHE A 296 10.76 9.81 -11.44
N LEU A 297 9.46 10.06 -11.63
CA LEU A 297 8.51 10.08 -10.51
C LEU A 297 8.38 8.68 -9.88
N TRP A 298 8.46 7.61 -10.68
CA TRP A 298 8.50 6.25 -10.16
C TRP A 298 9.73 6.01 -9.28
N ASP A 299 10.92 6.39 -9.75
CA ASP A 299 12.17 6.28 -8.98
C ASP A 299 12.12 7.11 -7.69
N LEU A 300 11.55 8.31 -7.74
CA LEU A 300 11.34 9.15 -6.55
C LEU A 300 10.44 8.42 -5.54
N ARG A 301 9.27 7.94 -5.97
CA ARG A 301 8.31 7.27 -5.08
C ARG A 301 8.88 5.98 -4.50
N ARG A 302 9.61 5.21 -5.30
CA ARG A 302 10.23 3.96 -4.88
C ARG A 302 11.30 4.21 -3.82
N LEU A 303 12.13 5.24 -4.00
CA LEU A 303 13.13 5.61 -3.00
C LEU A 303 12.50 6.10 -1.70
N VAL A 304 11.44 6.91 -1.76
CA VAL A 304 10.71 7.35 -0.56
C VAL A 304 10.21 6.13 0.25
N ALA A 305 9.59 5.16 -0.41
CA ALA A 305 9.10 3.95 0.23
C ALA A 305 10.22 3.10 0.85
N ASP A 306 11.34 2.94 0.13
CA ASP A 306 12.52 2.23 0.64
C ASP A 306 13.07 2.90 1.91
N ARG A 307 13.24 4.22 1.87
CA ARG A 307 13.76 5.02 3.00
C ARG A 307 12.86 5.00 4.22
N ILE A 308 11.54 5.01 4.05
CA ILE A 308 10.62 4.93 5.19
C ILE A 308 10.69 3.56 5.88
N GLY A 309 10.83 2.48 5.12
CA GLY A 309 11.06 1.14 5.71
C GLY A 309 12.44 1.02 6.36
N GLU A 310 13.49 1.50 5.69
CA GLU A 310 14.88 1.31 6.12
C GLU A 310 15.30 2.25 7.26
N ASP A 311 14.90 3.51 7.21
CA ASP A 311 15.46 4.57 8.05
C ASP A 311 14.56 5.00 9.17
N TYR A 312 13.26 5.14 8.91
CA TYR A 312 12.31 5.37 9.99
C TYR A 312 12.11 4.10 10.80
N ILE A 313 11.53 3.06 10.21
CA ILE A 313 11.27 1.82 10.96
C ILE A 313 12.58 1.13 11.34
N GLY A 314 13.49 0.92 10.39
CA GLY A 314 14.77 0.31 10.71
C GLY A 314 15.62 1.14 11.68
N GLY A 315 15.53 2.48 11.67
CA GLY A 315 16.23 3.34 12.63
C GLY A 315 15.62 3.28 14.03
N LEU A 316 14.29 3.28 14.14
CA LEU A 316 13.58 3.08 15.41
C LEU A 316 13.87 1.69 15.99
N ARG A 317 13.86 0.64 15.17
CA ARG A 317 14.17 -0.73 15.60
C ARG A 317 15.58 -0.82 16.18
N ASP A 318 16.59 -0.34 15.45
CA ASP A 318 17.97 -0.36 15.92
C ASP A 318 18.12 0.39 17.25
N ARG A 319 17.38 1.50 17.41
CA ARG A 319 17.39 2.26 18.67
C ARG A 319 16.68 1.52 19.80
N CYS A 320 15.57 0.84 19.53
CA CYS A 320 14.90 -0.04 20.49
C CYS A 320 15.84 -1.15 20.97
N GLN A 321 16.52 -1.83 20.04
CA GLN A 321 17.43 -2.93 20.36
C GLN A 321 18.62 -2.46 21.22
N ALA A 322 19.13 -1.24 20.99
CA ALA A 322 20.16 -0.63 21.83
C ALA A 322 19.73 -0.43 23.31
N HIS A 323 18.41 -0.41 23.57
CA HIS A 323 17.80 -0.34 24.90
C HIS A 323 17.15 -1.66 25.33
N GLN A 324 17.43 -2.78 24.66
CA GLN A 324 16.85 -4.11 24.92
C GLN A 324 15.32 -4.15 24.78
N LEU A 325 14.79 -3.34 23.85
CA LEU A 325 13.39 -3.30 23.47
C LEU A 325 13.20 -3.89 22.07
N GLU A 326 11.98 -4.38 21.83
CA GLU A 326 11.49 -4.74 20.50
C GLU A 326 10.66 -3.60 19.91
N LEU A 327 10.74 -3.39 18.60
CA LEU A 327 9.79 -2.56 17.88
C LEU A 327 8.61 -3.40 17.39
N TRP A 328 7.40 -3.04 17.84
CA TRP A 328 6.14 -3.58 17.33
C TRP A 328 5.52 -2.56 16.38
N LEU A 329 5.11 -3.01 15.21
CA LEU A 329 4.66 -2.16 14.12
C LEU A 329 3.36 -2.66 13.51
N GLU A 330 2.36 -1.80 13.44
CA GLU A 330 1.28 -1.96 12.46
C GLU A 330 1.81 -1.65 11.07
N ASN A 331 2.07 -2.68 10.27
CA ASN A 331 2.81 -2.50 9.02
C ASN A 331 1.91 -2.10 7.84
N TYR A 332 0.84 -1.37 8.15
CA TYR A 332 -0.10 -0.78 7.23
C TYR A 332 -0.29 0.71 7.56
N GLY A 333 -1.14 1.38 6.79
CA GLY A 333 -1.52 2.76 7.06
C GLY A 333 -2.70 3.18 6.20
N HIS A 334 -3.39 4.21 6.67
CA HIS A 334 -4.44 4.87 5.91
C HIS A 334 -3.92 6.19 5.37
N TRP A 335 -4.84 7.03 4.86
CA TRP A 335 -4.64 8.42 4.47
C TRP A 335 -3.17 8.86 4.43
N GLY A 336 -2.56 8.70 3.26
CA GLY A 336 -1.23 9.22 3.02
C GLY A 336 -0.04 8.31 3.28
N PHE A 337 -0.22 7.01 3.54
CA PHE A 337 0.92 6.07 3.60
C PHE A 337 1.69 6.02 2.27
N PRO A 338 2.97 6.47 2.22
CA PRO A 338 3.75 6.55 0.98
C PRO A 338 4.61 5.30 0.72
N GLY A 339 4.52 4.29 1.59
CA GLY A 339 5.39 3.13 1.60
C GLY A 339 4.85 1.91 0.85
N GLU A 340 5.48 0.77 1.14
CA GLU A 340 5.04 -0.57 0.73
C GLU A 340 4.96 -1.44 1.99
N PHE A 341 3.79 -2.03 2.28
CA PHE A 341 3.51 -2.70 3.57
C PHE A 341 4.51 -3.82 3.93
N LEU A 342 5.05 -4.54 2.94
CA LEU A 342 6.05 -5.60 3.15
C LEU A 342 7.41 -5.04 3.54
N LYS A 343 7.93 -4.08 2.76
CA LYS A 343 9.20 -3.38 3.05
C LYS A 343 9.15 -2.64 4.39
N TYR A 344 8.01 -2.02 4.70
CA TYR A 344 7.77 -1.33 5.96
C TYR A 344 7.80 -2.31 7.14
N GLY A 345 7.05 -3.41 7.06
CA GLY A 345 7.03 -4.46 8.09
C GLY A 345 8.36 -5.21 8.26
N ALA A 346 9.15 -5.34 7.18
CA ALA A 346 10.48 -5.96 7.24
C ALA A 346 11.39 -5.25 8.27
N GLY A 347 11.22 -3.93 8.39
CA GLY A 347 11.99 -3.08 9.28
C GLY A 347 11.74 -3.29 10.79
N ALA A 348 10.63 -3.91 11.21
CA ALA A 348 10.28 -4.05 12.63
C ALA A 348 10.66 -5.42 13.21
N ASP A 349 10.72 -5.57 14.54
CA ASP A 349 10.90 -6.87 15.17
C ASP A 349 9.59 -7.67 15.11
N ARG A 350 8.48 -7.02 15.49
CA ARG A 350 7.12 -7.58 15.52
C ARG A 350 6.21 -6.82 14.55
N VAL A 351 5.34 -7.54 13.86
CA VAL A 351 4.38 -6.97 12.92
C VAL A 351 2.95 -7.20 13.39
N ALA A 352 2.08 -6.27 13.03
CA ALA A 352 0.71 -6.23 13.44
C ALA A 352 -0.23 -5.69 12.36
N GLY A 353 -1.47 -6.10 12.49
CA GLY A 353 -2.62 -5.61 11.72
C GLY A 353 -3.67 -5.07 12.66
N GLU A 354 -4.85 -4.81 12.12
CA GLU A 354 -6.01 -4.39 12.90
C GLU A 354 -7.28 -5.04 12.37
N PHE A 355 -8.28 -5.17 13.25
CA PHE A 355 -9.64 -5.38 12.80
C PHE A 355 -10.66 -4.80 13.78
N TRP A 356 -11.72 -4.23 13.20
CA TRP A 356 -12.87 -3.76 13.96
C TRP A 356 -13.89 -4.88 14.15
N VAL A 357 -14.79 -4.69 15.12
CA VAL A 357 -15.90 -5.62 15.42
C VAL A 357 -16.89 -5.80 14.25
N ARG A 358 -16.88 -4.90 13.25
CA ARG A 358 -17.79 -4.90 12.09
C ARG A 358 -17.13 -4.66 10.74
N ASP A 359 -15.81 -4.61 10.66
CA ASP A 359 -15.16 -4.44 9.36
C ASP A 359 -15.19 -5.76 8.58
N ASP A 360 -15.04 -5.69 7.27
CA ASP A 360 -14.99 -6.86 6.38
C ASP A 360 -13.68 -6.93 5.57
N ASP A 361 -12.75 -5.98 5.73
CA ASP A 361 -11.45 -6.06 5.05
C ASP A 361 -10.46 -6.97 5.80
N GLY A 362 -9.89 -7.94 5.07
CA GLY A 362 -8.89 -8.87 5.58
C GLY A 362 -7.46 -8.47 5.27
N ILE A 363 -7.22 -7.42 4.48
CA ILE A 363 -5.87 -7.06 4.07
C ILE A 363 -4.98 -6.67 5.26
N GLU A 364 -5.51 -5.93 6.23
CA GLU A 364 -4.75 -5.48 7.40
C GLU A 364 -4.30 -6.65 8.27
N LEU A 365 -5.02 -7.77 8.25
CA LEU A 365 -4.58 -9.00 8.91
C LEU A 365 -3.63 -9.82 8.05
N ARG A 366 -3.83 -9.79 6.73
CA ARG A 366 -2.98 -10.54 5.79
C ARG A 366 -1.60 -9.91 5.59
N ALA A 367 -1.50 -8.59 5.65
CA ALA A 367 -0.26 -7.82 5.52
C ALA A 367 0.82 -8.22 6.56
N PRO A 368 0.56 -8.24 7.88
CA PRO A 368 1.51 -8.70 8.88
C PRO A 368 1.73 -10.21 8.80
N ALA A 369 0.69 -11.01 8.55
CA ALA A 369 0.79 -12.47 8.46
C ALA A 369 1.75 -12.90 7.34
N THR A 370 1.61 -12.27 6.17
CA THR A 370 2.46 -12.58 5.02
C THR A 370 3.85 -11.95 5.12
N CYS A 371 3.98 -10.76 5.73
CA CYS A 371 5.27 -10.18 6.06
C CYS A 371 6.06 -11.12 7.00
N ALA A 372 5.43 -11.61 8.07
CA ALA A 372 6.07 -12.54 8.98
C ALA A 372 6.48 -13.84 8.30
N ASN A 373 5.61 -14.42 7.48
CA ASN A 373 5.91 -15.69 6.80
C ASN A 373 7.05 -15.54 5.77
N THR A 374 7.04 -14.46 4.98
CA THR A 374 8.00 -14.26 3.88
C THR A 374 9.37 -13.77 4.33
N TYR A 375 9.42 -12.93 5.36
CA TYR A 375 10.67 -12.50 6.00
C TYR A 375 11.17 -13.48 7.07
N GLY A 376 10.37 -14.48 7.43
CA GLY A 376 10.72 -15.49 8.45
C GLY A 376 10.82 -14.90 9.85
N LYS A 377 9.91 -14.00 10.21
CA LYS A 377 9.81 -13.46 11.56
C LYS A 377 9.27 -14.56 12.49
N THR A 378 9.97 -14.79 13.59
CA THR A 378 9.62 -15.79 14.61
C THR A 378 8.80 -15.21 15.76
N THR A 379 8.59 -13.89 15.76
CA THR A 379 7.79 -13.18 16.76
C THR A 379 6.29 -13.34 16.50
N PRO A 380 5.43 -13.13 17.52
CA PRO A 380 4.00 -13.17 17.31
C PRO A 380 3.51 -12.13 16.29
N VAL A 381 2.62 -12.57 15.39
CA VAL A 381 1.88 -11.74 14.43
C VAL A 381 0.65 -11.24 15.15
N SER A 382 0.65 -9.94 15.46
CA SER A 382 -0.36 -9.35 16.32
C SER A 382 -1.52 -8.76 15.51
N ALA A 383 -2.65 -8.52 16.16
CA ALA A 383 -3.61 -7.55 15.68
C ALA A 383 -4.11 -6.66 16.81
N GLU A 384 -4.23 -5.36 16.56
CA GLU A 384 -5.20 -4.52 17.28
C GLU A 384 -6.58 -5.11 17.05
N ALA A 385 -7.25 -5.52 18.13
CA ALA A 385 -8.40 -6.40 18.05
C ALA A 385 -9.65 -5.78 18.65
N PHE A 386 -10.74 -5.87 17.91
CA PHE A 386 -12.10 -5.52 18.34
C PHE A 386 -12.33 -4.01 18.54
N THR A 387 -11.70 -3.18 17.71
CA THR A 387 -12.02 -1.75 17.67
C THR A 387 -13.51 -1.57 17.35
N GLY A 388 -14.21 -0.86 18.23
CA GLY A 388 -15.66 -0.73 18.22
C GLY A 388 -16.08 0.60 17.60
N PRO A 389 -16.97 0.62 16.60
CA PRO A 389 -17.36 1.88 15.98
C PRO A 389 -18.12 2.81 16.92
N PRO A 390 -18.08 4.12 16.67
CA PRO A 390 -18.89 5.08 17.42
C PRO A 390 -20.36 4.66 17.46
N GLY A 391 -20.99 4.75 18.63
CA GLY A 391 -22.40 4.42 18.81
C GLY A 391 -22.69 2.95 19.15
N GLU A 392 -21.67 2.11 19.27
CA GLU A 392 -21.83 0.69 19.68
C GLU A 392 -21.36 0.37 21.09
N SER A 393 -21.25 1.38 21.94
CA SER A 393 -20.75 1.20 23.29
C SER A 393 -21.53 0.16 24.09
N PHE A 394 -20.80 -0.73 24.76
CA PHE A 394 -21.32 -1.80 25.61
C PHE A 394 -22.25 -2.81 24.91
N ARG A 395 -22.17 -2.93 23.57
CA ARG A 395 -22.98 -3.90 22.80
C ARG A 395 -22.29 -5.25 22.60
N HIS A 396 -21.02 -5.38 22.98
CA HIS A 396 -20.21 -6.56 22.72
C HIS A 396 -19.92 -7.36 23.99
N SER A 397 -19.87 -8.68 23.82
CA SER A 397 -19.44 -9.65 24.83
C SER A 397 -18.51 -10.68 24.18
N PRO A 398 -17.75 -11.47 24.96
CA PRO A 398 -16.93 -12.54 24.40
C PRO A 398 -17.64 -13.47 23.40
N CYS A 399 -18.92 -13.76 23.61
CA CYS A 399 -19.73 -14.57 22.70
C CYS A 399 -19.87 -13.92 21.31
N SER A 400 -20.17 -12.63 21.25
CA SER A 400 -20.32 -11.90 19.98
C SER A 400 -18.98 -11.66 19.27
N LEU A 401 -17.87 -11.67 20.01
CA LEU A 401 -16.53 -11.44 19.44
C LEU A 401 -15.88 -12.71 18.88
N LYS A 402 -16.41 -13.90 19.22
CA LYS A 402 -15.77 -15.18 18.88
C LYS A 402 -15.64 -15.40 17.37
N GLU A 403 -16.70 -15.15 16.60
CA GLU A 403 -16.66 -15.38 15.15
C GLU A 403 -15.57 -14.54 14.48
N ARG A 404 -15.46 -13.26 14.87
CA ARG A 404 -14.43 -12.34 14.38
C ARG A 404 -13.03 -12.76 14.83
N THR A 405 -12.89 -13.25 16.05
CA THR A 405 -11.64 -13.83 16.57
C THR A 405 -11.17 -14.98 15.68
N ASP A 406 -12.09 -15.89 15.34
CA ASP A 406 -11.79 -17.08 14.57
C ASP A 406 -11.45 -16.75 13.12
N TRP A 407 -12.12 -15.74 12.55
CA TRP A 407 -11.76 -15.18 11.25
C TRP A 407 -10.33 -14.61 11.27
N ALA A 408 -9.99 -13.79 12.28
CA ALA A 408 -8.66 -13.18 12.37
C ALA A 408 -7.55 -14.23 12.50
N PHE A 409 -7.77 -15.30 13.26
CA PHE A 409 -6.87 -16.44 13.30
C PHE A 409 -6.70 -17.10 11.92
N CYS A 410 -7.79 -17.27 11.16
CA CYS A 410 -7.73 -17.80 9.79
C CYS A 410 -7.00 -16.87 8.80
N GLU A 411 -7.01 -15.55 9.04
CA GLU A 411 -6.21 -14.60 8.26
C GLU A 411 -4.72 -14.61 8.61
N GLY A 412 -4.33 -15.37 9.65
CA GLY A 412 -2.94 -15.62 10.01
C GLY A 412 -2.43 -14.87 11.24
N ILE A 413 -3.30 -14.11 11.91
CA ILE A 413 -2.99 -13.54 13.23
C ILE A 413 -2.79 -14.67 14.22
N ASN A 414 -1.89 -14.48 15.20
CA ASN A 414 -1.68 -15.46 16.26
C ASN A 414 -1.44 -14.83 17.63
N HIS A 415 -1.67 -13.52 17.77
CA HIS A 415 -1.59 -12.78 19.03
C HIS A 415 -2.56 -11.58 18.96
N PHE A 416 -3.29 -11.28 20.04
CA PHE A 416 -4.24 -10.17 20.06
C PHE A 416 -3.82 -9.10 21.05
N VAL A 417 -3.89 -7.85 20.62
CA VAL A 417 -3.83 -6.65 21.46
C VAL A 417 -5.26 -6.13 21.57
N LEU A 418 -5.90 -6.33 22.72
CA LEU A 418 -7.33 -6.06 22.89
C LEU A 418 -7.60 -4.55 22.97
N HIS A 419 -8.24 -4.01 21.93
CA HIS A 419 -8.65 -2.61 21.85
C HIS A 419 -10.05 -2.45 22.47
N VAL A 420 -10.21 -1.74 23.60
CA VAL A 420 -9.17 -1.10 24.42
C VAL A 420 -9.45 -1.23 25.91
N TYR A 421 -8.39 -1.43 26.70
CA TYR A 421 -8.45 -1.30 28.14
C TYR A 421 -8.26 0.15 28.55
N LEU A 422 -9.36 0.88 28.71
CA LEU A 422 -9.31 2.26 29.25
C LEU A 422 -9.13 2.26 30.76
N HIS A 423 -8.16 3.06 31.22
CA HIS A 423 -7.93 3.29 32.64
C HIS A 423 -9.18 3.87 33.32
N GLN A 424 -9.58 3.24 34.43
CA GLN A 424 -10.68 3.69 35.27
C GLN A 424 -10.09 4.31 36.56
N PRO A 425 -10.12 5.63 36.74
CA PRO A 425 -9.53 6.26 37.93
C PRO A 425 -10.49 6.31 39.14
N TRP A 426 -11.76 5.95 38.97
CA TRP A 426 -12.78 5.97 40.01
C TRP A 426 -13.35 4.58 40.23
N GLU A 427 -13.46 4.14 41.49
CA GLU A 427 -14.09 2.84 41.83
C GLU A 427 -15.62 2.91 41.91
N ASP A 428 -16.16 4.10 42.16
CA ASP A 428 -17.58 4.35 42.44
C ASP A 428 -18.37 4.79 41.19
N ARG A 429 -17.72 4.93 40.04
CA ARG A 429 -18.36 5.36 38.78
C ARG A 429 -18.45 4.21 37.77
N ARG A 430 -19.69 3.80 37.46
CA ARG A 430 -19.98 2.79 36.45
C ARG A 430 -20.86 3.36 35.32
N PRO A 431 -20.62 3.01 34.04
CA PRO A 431 -19.56 2.10 33.58
C PRO A 431 -18.15 2.73 33.60
N GLY A 432 -18.04 4.01 33.95
CA GLY A 432 -16.77 4.71 34.15
C GLY A 432 -16.34 5.53 32.93
N MET A 433 -15.03 5.75 32.79
CA MET A 433 -14.43 6.44 31.66
C MET A 433 -14.59 5.60 30.38
N ASN A 434 -14.99 6.23 29.29
CA ASN A 434 -15.02 5.59 27.98
C ASN A 434 -14.49 6.51 26.87
N ALA A 435 -13.96 5.91 25.81
CA ALA A 435 -13.62 6.61 24.58
C ALA A 435 -14.84 6.70 23.66
N TRP A 436 -14.70 7.40 22.55
CA TRP A 436 -15.73 7.46 21.52
C TRP A 436 -15.79 6.17 20.65
N PHE A 437 -14.87 5.23 20.90
CA PHE A 437 -14.76 3.90 20.30
C PHE A 437 -14.73 2.82 21.38
N GLY A 438 -15.07 1.59 20.99
CA GLY A 438 -14.94 0.38 21.79
C GLY A 438 -13.70 -0.45 21.42
N THR A 439 -13.58 -1.69 21.86
CA THR A 439 -14.48 -2.42 22.78
C THR A 439 -14.19 -2.01 24.23
N GLU A 440 -15.23 -1.93 25.07
CA GLU A 440 -15.09 -1.57 26.49
C GLU A 440 -14.48 -2.71 27.34
N PHE A 441 -13.25 -3.12 27.04
CA PHE A 441 -12.52 -4.16 27.75
C PHE A 441 -11.88 -3.61 29.03
N ASN A 442 -12.70 -3.24 30.00
CA ASN A 442 -12.24 -2.70 31.29
C ASN A 442 -12.96 -3.36 32.48
N ARG A 443 -12.40 -3.19 33.68
CA ARG A 443 -12.87 -3.82 34.92
C ARG A 443 -14.30 -3.50 35.35
N HIS A 444 -14.95 -2.49 34.78
CA HIS A 444 -16.34 -2.16 35.09
C HIS A 444 -17.34 -2.80 34.13
N ASN A 445 -16.88 -3.40 33.03
CA ASN A 445 -17.75 -4.13 32.13
C ASN A 445 -18.32 -5.38 32.85
N PRO A 446 -19.64 -5.63 32.84
CA PRO A 446 -20.25 -6.73 33.61
C PRO A 446 -19.65 -8.12 33.37
N TRP A 447 -19.12 -8.39 32.18
CA TRP A 447 -18.51 -9.68 31.85
C TRP A 447 -17.01 -9.77 32.13
N PHE A 448 -16.34 -8.67 32.53
CA PHE A 448 -14.88 -8.64 32.68
C PHE A 448 -14.37 -9.64 33.73
N ALA A 449 -15.02 -9.69 34.89
CA ALA A 449 -14.67 -10.62 35.96
C ALA A 449 -14.84 -12.10 35.55
N GLU A 450 -15.74 -12.37 34.61
CA GLU A 450 -16.05 -13.70 34.08
C GLU A 450 -15.30 -13.99 32.75
N ALA A 451 -14.39 -13.10 32.31
CA ALA A 451 -13.73 -13.22 31.01
C ALA A 451 -12.69 -14.35 30.93
N GLY A 452 -12.38 -15.01 32.04
CA GLY A 452 -11.34 -16.04 32.15
C GLY A 452 -11.39 -17.11 31.05
N PRO A 453 -12.52 -17.80 30.82
CA PRO A 453 -12.63 -18.81 29.76
C PRO A 453 -12.38 -18.27 28.35
N TRP A 454 -12.77 -17.02 28.07
CA TRP A 454 -12.50 -16.37 26.79
C TRP A 454 -11.01 -16.05 26.64
N VAL A 455 -10.37 -15.51 27.68
CA VAL A 455 -8.92 -15.27 27.68
C VAL A 455 -8.14 -16.57 27.48
N ASP A 456 -8.56 -17.66 28.13
CA ASP A 456 -7.96 -18.98 27.92
C ASP A 456 -8.13 -19.51 26.50
N TYR A 457 -9.29 -19.28 25.88
CA TYR A 457 -9.51 -19.59 24.46
C TYR A 457 -8.49 -18.87 23.57
N LEU A 458 -8.35 -17.55 23.74
CA LEU A 458 -7.37 -16.75 22.99
C LEU A 458 -5.95 -17.28 23.20
N ARG A 459 -5.55 -17.51 24.46
CA ARG A 459 -4.20 -17.99 24.80
C ARG A 459 -3.88 -19.35 24.18
N ARG A 460 -4.80 -20.33 24.24
CA ARG A 460 -4.58 -21.68 23.69
C ARG A 460 -4.48 -21.65 22.17
N CYS A 461 -5.37 -20.92 21.50
CA CYS A 461 -5.32 -20.74 20.05
C CYS A 461 -4.04 -20.02 19.63
N SER A 462 -3.70 -18.89 20.26
CA SER A 462 -2.47 -18.14 20.01
C SER A 462 -1.22 -19.00 20.16
N TRP A 463 -1.14 -19.81 21.22
CA TRP A 463 0.01 -20.69 21.44
C TRP A 463 0.17 -21.70 20.29
N LEU A 464 -0.89 -22.42 19.91
CA LEU A 464 -0.83 -23.36 18.78
C LEU A 464 -0.50 -22.67 17.46
N LEU A 465 -1.10 -21.50 17.21
CA LEU A 465 -0.94 -20.74 15.97
C LEU A 465 0.41 -19.99 15.89
N GLN A 466 1.25 -20.08 16.91
CA GLN A 466 2.63 -19.62 16.88
C GLN A 466 3.63 -20.75 16.62
N GLN A 467 3.21 -22.02 16.64
CA GLN A 467 4.11 -23.15 16.39
C GLN A 467 4.47 -23.24 14.90
N GLY A 468 5.73 -23.55 14.59
CA GLY A 468 6.18 -23.72 13.21
C GLY A 468 5.91 -22.50 12.30
N HIS A 469 5.67 -22.74 11.01
CA HIS A 469 5.36 -21.70 10.02
C HIS A 469 4.00 -21.91 9.37
N ARG A 470 3.42 -20.84 8.81
CA ARG A 470 2.15 -20.94 8.08
C ARG A 470 2.40 -21.56 6.71
N VAL A 471 1.50 -22.45 6.29
CA VAL A 471 1.54 -23.13 4.99
C VAL A 471 0.69 -22.35 4.00
N ALA A 472 1.26 -22.05 2.83
CA ALA A 472 0.59 -21.40 1.72
C ALA A 472 1.09 -22.02 0.41
N ASP A 473 0.19 -22.26 -0.55
CA ASP A 473 0.53 -22.90 -1.82
C ASP A 473 0.94 -21.88 -2.89
N VAL A 474 0.52 -20.62 -2.76
CA VAL A 474 0.74 -19.59 -3.78
C VAL A 474 1.42 -18.38 -3.17
N ALA A 475 2.40 -17.81 -3.87
CA ALA A 475 2.91 -16.50 -3.56
C ALA A 475 2.53 -15.51 -4.67
N TYR A 476 1.82 -14.44 -4.32
CA TYR A 476 1.44 -13.35 -5.21
C TYR A 476 2.46 -12.22 -5.10
N PHE A 477 3.12 -11.89 -6.21
CA PHE A 477 4.00 -10.74 -6.28
C PHE A 477 3.18 -9.45 -6.37
N ILE A 478 3.44 -8.50 -5.46
CA ILE A 478 2.65 -7.25 -5.36
C ILE A 478 2.99 -6.19 -6.42
N GLY A 479 3.99 -6.47 -7.27
CA GLY A 479 4.58 -5.50 -8.19
C GLY A 479 5.66 -4.66 -7.52
N GLU A 480 6.08 -3.59 -8.20
CA GLU A 480 7.22 -2.76 -7.78
C GLU A 480 6.86 -1.29 -7.53
N ASP A 481 5.68 -0.87 -8.00
CA ASP A 481 5.16 0.49 -7.81
C ASP A 481 4.95 0.82 -6.34
N THR A 482 5.00 2.11 -6.02
CA THR A 482 4.65 2.63 -4.71
C THR A 482 3.80 3.88 -4.83
N PRO A 483 2.88 4.13 -3.87
CA PRO A 483 2.60 3.33 -2.65
C PRO A 483 1.89 2.00 -2.89
N LYS A 484 2.06 1.05 -1.96
CA LYS A 484 1.37 -0.24 -1.95
C LYS A 484 0.93 -0.63 -0.55
N MET A 485 -0.38 -0.57 -0.34
CA MET A 485 -1.05 -1.00 0.89
C MET A 485 -1.61 -2.42 0.82
N THR A 486 -1.92 -2.89 -0.39
CA THR A 486 -2.51 -4.19 -0.63
C THR A 486 -1.87 -4.84 -1.86
N GLY A 487 -2.07 -6.14 -2.00
CA GLY A 487 -1.75 -6.90 -3.20
C GLY A 487 -3.03 -7.36 -3.91
N ARG A 488 -2.92 -7.70 -5.19
CA ARG A 488 -4.04 -8.28 -5.94
C ARG A 488 -3.94 -9.79 -5.95
N ARG A 489 -5.02 -10.47 -5.59
CA ARG A 489 -5.16 -11.92 -5.71
C ARG A 489 -5.83 -12.28 -7.04
N HIS A 490 -5.13 -12.01 -8.15
CA HIS A 490 -5.61 -12.32 -9.50
C HIS A 490 -4.58 -13.17 -10.28
N PRO A 491 -4.98 -14.31 -10.87
CA PRO A 491 -6.32 -14.91 -10.80
C PRO A 491 -6.69 -15.32 -9.36
N PRO A 492 -8.00 -15.49 -9.07
CA PRO A 492 -8.44 -15.86 -7.73
C PRO A 492 -7.85 -17.19 -7.29
N LEU A 493 -7.55 -17.29 -5.99
CA LEU A 493 -7.02 -18.50 -5.38
C LEU A 493 -8.10 -19.61 -5.37
N PRO A 494 -7.81 -20.83 -5.86
CA PRO A 494 -8.75 -21.95 -5.78
C PRO A 494 -9.09 -22.30 -4.33
N ARG A 495 -10.30 -22.82 -4.10
CA ARG A 495 -10.79 -23.18 -2.76
C ARG A 495 -9.88 -24.22 -2.11
N GLY A 496 -9.64 -24.07 -0.81
CA GLY A 496 -8.87 -25.03 -0.03
C GLY A 496 -7.36 -24.83 -0.09
N HIS A 497 -6.90 -23.72 -0.68
CA HIS A 497 -5.50 -23.30 -0.67
C HIS A 497 -5.37 -21.99 0.10
N ASP A 498 -4.14 -21.69 0.52
CA ASP A 498 -3.78 -20.43 1.16
C ASP A 498 -2.61 -19.75 0.42
N TYR A 499 -2.37 -18.46 0.70
CA TYR A 499 -1.46 -17.64 -0.10
C TYR A 499 -0.64 -16.62 0.71
N ASP A 500 0.49 -16.21 0.17
CA ASP A 500 1.27 -15.07 0.66
C ASP A 500 1.43 -13.98 -0.39
N TYR A 501 1.64 -12.75 0.04
CA TYR A 501 2.20 -11.68 -0.79
C TYR A 501 3.72 -11.65 -0.64
N LEU A 502 4.43 -11.36 -1.73
CA LEU A 502 5.86 -11.09 -1.72
C LEU A 502 6.17 -9.80 -2.48
N ASN A 503 7.24 -9.12 -2.09
CA ASN A 503 7.77 -7.96 -2.79
C ASN A 503 9.07 -8.31 -3.55
N SER A 504 9.64 -7.31 -4.23
CA SER A 504 10.86 -7.50 -5.02
C SER A 504 12.06 -7.87 -4.14
N GLU A 505 12.15 -7.35 -2.91
CA GLU A 505 13.22 -7.70 -1.98
C GLU A 505 13.23 -9.19 -1.62
N VAL A 506 12.08 -9.74 -1.21
CA VAL A 506 11.94 -11.17 -0.89
C VAL A 506 12.25 -12.02 -2.13
N LEU A 507 11.70 -11.64 -3.29
CA LEU A 507 11.91 -12.33 -4.57
C LEU A 507 13.41 -12.41 -4.91
N LEU A 508 14.11 -11.28 -4.80
CA LEU A 508 15.51 -11.15 -5.20
C LEU A 508 16.47 -11.82 -4.22
N THR A 509 16.24 -11.65 -2.91
CA THR A 509 17.25 -11.94 -1.88
C THR A 509 16.99 -13.22 -1.08
N ARG A 510 15.75 -13.73 -1.04
CA ARG A 510 15.36 -14.85 -0.16
C ARG A 510 14.83 -16.05 -0.93
N LEU A 511 14.10 -15.81 -2.01
CA LEU A 511 13.41 -16.86 -2.76
C LEU A 511 14.39 -17.67 -3.61
N HIS A 512 14.31 -19.00 -3.49
CA HIS A 512 15.09 -19.95 -4.27
C HIS A 512 14.22 -21.15 -4.66
N VAL A 513 14.75 -22.09 -5.44
CA VAL A 513 14.04 -23.34 -5.77
C VAL A 513 14.61 -24.50 -4.98
N ARG A 514 13.71 -25.30 -4.40
CA ARG A 514 14.03 -26.57 -3.74
C ARG A 514 12.92 -27.56 -4.04
N ASP A 515 13.27 -28.76 -4.51
CA ASP A 515 12.33 -29.83 -4.81
C ASP A 515 11.19 -29.39 -5.77
N GLY A 516 11.52 -28.54 -6.76
CA GLY A 516 10.56 -27.98 -7.72
C GLY A 516 9.62 -26.91 -7.17
N LYS A 517 9.80 -26.50 -5.90
CA LYS A 517 9.00 -25.47 -5.22
C LYS A 517 9.80 -24.21 -4.98
N LEU A 518 9.11 -23.08 -4.90
CA LEU A 518 9.69 -21.80 -4.50
C LEU A 518 9.82 -21.79 -2.97
N ALA A 519 11.04 -21.82 -2.46
CA ALA A 519 11.33 -21.95 -1.04
C ALA A 519 11.99 -20.68 -0.47
N LEU A 520 11.69 -20.42 0.79
CA LEU A 520 12.33 -19.40 1.62
C LEU A 520 13.26 -20.06 2.65
N PRO A 521 14.26 -19.32 3.18
CA PRO A 521 15.26 -19.91 4.09
C PRO A 521 14.68 -20.48 5.40
N ASN A 522 13.51 -19.99 5.82
CA ASN A 522 12.80 -20.43 7.03
C ASN A 522 11.97 -21.72 6.81
N GLY A 523 12.00 -22.33 5.62
CA GLY A 523 11.29 -23.57 5.33
C GLY A 523 9.90 -23.40 4.72
N VAL A 524 9.38 -22.18 4.63
CA VAL A 524 8.17 -21.88 3.88
C VAL A 524 8.41 -22.17 2.40
N SER A 525 7.44 -22.79 1.73
CA SER A 525 7.54 -23.12 0.32
C SER A 525 6.20 -23.00 -0.40
N TYR A 526 6.24 -22.54 -1.66
CA TYR A 526 5.09 -22.31 -2.52
C TYR A 526 5.15 -23.19 -3.78
N GLN A 527 3.98 -23.59 -4.27
CA GLN A 527 3.80 -24.35 -5.50
C GLN A 527 3.93 -23.46 -6.74
N ALA A 528 3.48 -22.20 -6.66
CA ALA A 528 3.51 -21.26 -7.76
C ALA A 528 3.75 -19.81 -7.32
N LEU A 529 4.46 -19.05 -8.15
CA LEU A 529 4.57 -17.59 -8.07
C LEU A 529 3.60 -16.96 -9.08
N VAL A 530 2.74 -16.05 -8.63
CA VAL A 530 1.85 -15.27 -9.49
C VAL A 530 2.41 -13.86 -9.68
N LEU A 531 2.64 -13.45 -10.92
CA LEU A 531 3.05 -12.09 -11.28
C LEU A 531 1.82 -11.20 -11.50
N PRO A 532 1.89 -9.90 -11.16
CA PRO A 532 0.77 -8.99 -11.34
C PRO A 532 0.51 -8.71 -12.82
N GLU A 533 -0.70 -8.27 -13.14
CA GLU A 533 -1.09 -7.84 -14.48
C GLU A 533 -0.55 -6.44 -14.79
N GLN A 534 0.75 -6.36 -15.05
CA GLN A 534 1.45 -5.11 -15.30
C GLN A 534 2.36 -5.26 -16.52
N GLU A 535 2.48 -4.17 -17.29
CA GLU A 535 3.42 -4.07 -18.41
C GLU A 535 4.84 -3.73 -17.93
N THR A 536 4.99 -3.33 -16.67
CA THR A 536 6.25 -2.86 -16.09
C THR A 536 6.90 -3.90 -15.19
N MET A 537 8.21 -4.07 -15.33
CA MET A 537 9.06 -4.84 -14.41
C MET A 537 10.52 -4.40 -14.58
N ARG A 538 11.29 -4.31 -13.49
CA ARG A 538 12.72 -4.03 -13.59
C ARG A 538 13.49 -5.25 -14.13
N PRO A 539 14.54 -5.06 -14.95
CA PRO A 539 15.29 -6.16 -15.55
C PRO A 539 15.84 -7.18 -14.54
N GLU A 540 16.32 -6.73 -13.38
CA GLU A 540 16.83 -7.62 -12.33
C GLU A 540 15.76 -8.54 -11.73
N VAL A 541 14.51 -8.07 -11.63
CA VAL A 541 13.38 -8.89 -11.15
C VAL A 541 13.04 -9.93 -12.20
N LEU A 542 12.93 -9.55 -13.47
CA LEU A 542 12.64 -10.51 -14.53
C LEU A 542 13.76 -11.55 -14.68
N ARG A 543 15.03 -11.13 -14.54
CA ARG A 543 16.18 -12.04 -14.54
C ARG A 543 16.06 -13.07 -13.43
N LYS A 544 15.70 -12.65 -12.21
CA LYS A 544 15.49 -13.55 -11.09
C LYS A 544 14.31 -14.49 -11.31
N VAL A 545 13.19 -14.00 -11.86
CA VAL A 545 12.04 -14.85 -12.23
C VAL A 545 12.46 -15.92 -13.24
N ARG A 546 13.18 -15.54 -14.29
CA ARG A 546 13.75 -16.46 -15.28
C ARG A 546 14.64 -17.52 -14.61
N ASP A 547 15.55 -17.10 -13.72
CA ASP A 547 16.48 -18.01 -13.03
C ASP A 547 15.72 -19.00 -12.13
N LEU A 548 14.67 -18.55 -11.44
CA LEU A 548 13.79 -19.42 -10.66
C LEU A 548 13.08 -20.45 -11.55
N ILE A 549 12.55 -20.04 -12.72
CA ILE A 549 11.92 -20.96 -13.66
C ILE A 549 12.95 -22.00 -14.15
N HIS A 550 14.14 -21.58 -14.57
CA HIS A 550 15.20 -22.51 -15.00
C HIS A 550 15.54 -23.53 -13.91
N ALA A 551 15.55 -23.11 -12.65
CA ALA A 551 15.84 -23.96 -11.50
C ALA A 551 14.68 -24.92 -11.11
N GLY A 552 13.48 -24.76 -11.66
CA GLY A 552 12.35 -25.67 -11.41
C GLY A 552 11.05 -25.01 -10.97
N ALA A 553 11.02 -23.68 -10.80
CA ALA A 553 9.82 -23.00 -10.33
C ALA A 553 8.67 -23.04 -11.35
N THR A 554 7.46 -22.99 -10.82
CA THR A 554 6.27 -22.68 -11.61
C THR A 554 5.88 -21.22 -11.40
N VAL A 555 5.73 -20.48 -12.49
CA VAL A 555 5.33 -19.08 -12.48
C VAL A 555 4.06 -18.92 -13.33
N LEU A 556 3.17 -18.02 -12.92
CA LEU A 556 1.95 -17.65 -13.63
C LEU A 556 1.91 -16.12 -13.76
N GLY A 557 1.81 -15.60 -14.98
CA GLY A 557 1.58 -14.18 -15.18
C GLY A 557 1.93 -13.69 -16.58
N PRO A 558 1.51 -12.46 -16.93
CA PRO A 558 1.75 -11.89 -18.24
C PRO A 558 3.21 -11.48 -18.42
N GLN A 559 3.57 -11.28 -19.69
CA GLN A 559 4.88 -10.78 -20.08
C GLN A 559 4.98 -9.26 -19.83
N PRO A 560 6.01 -8.76 -19.12
CA PRO A 560 6.27 -7.32 -19.05
C PRO A 560 6.94 -6.82 -20.33
N SER A 561 6.76 -5.53 -20.65
CA SER A 561 7.24 -4.91 -21.89
C SER A 561 8.26 -3.79 -21.68
N ARG A 562 8.28 -3.12 -20.51
CA ARG A 562 9.25 -2.05 -20.18
C ARG A 562 9.62 -2.00 -18.71
N SER A 563 10.73 -1.34 -18.38
CA SER A 563 11.07 -0.98 -17.00
C SER A 563 10.18 0.19 -16.52
N PRO A 564 9.79 0.25 -15.24
CA PRO A 564 9.17 1.46 -14.68
C PRO A 564 10.19 2.53 -14.25
N SER A 565 11.48 2.17 -14.18
CA SER A 565 12.57 3.03 -13.71
C SER A 565 13.30 3.70 -14.87
N MET A 566 13.94 4.84 -14.60
CA MET A 566 14.88 5.50 -15.52
C MET A 566 16.29 4.92 -15.40
N GLN A 567 16.55 4.09 -14.39
CA GLN A 567 17.83 3.41 -14.22
C GLN A 567 18.19 2.62 -15.48
N ASN A 568 19.33 2.99 -16.09
CA ASN A 568 19.85 2.42 -17.34
C ASN A 568 18.90 2.56 -18.55
N TYR A 569 18.01 3.55 -18.57
CA TYR A 569 17.19 3.83 -19.75
C TYR A 569 18.03 4.38 -20.91
N PRO A 570 17.79 3.98 -22.18
CA PRO A 570 16.74 3.05 -22.64
C PRO A 570 17.15 1.56 -22.65
N GLN A 571 18.41 1.23 -22.33
CA GLN A 571 18.95 -0.13 -22.42
C GLN A 571 18.21 -1.13 -21.51
N CYS A 572 17.64 -0.66 -20.39
CA CYS A 572 16.80 -1.48 -19.52
C CYS A 572 15.60 -2.11 -20.26
N ASP A 573 14.99 -1.39 -21.22
CA ASP A 573 13.83 -1.88 -21.95
C ASP A 573 14.25 -2.87 -23.05
N ASP A 574 15.43 -2.69 -23.65
CA ASP A 574 16.01 -3.68 -24.57
C ASP A 574 16.31 -4.99 -23.85
N GLU A 575 16.95 -4.91 -22.68
CA GLU A 575 17.23 -6.08 -21.84
C GLU A 575 15.93 -6.78 -21.42
N LEU A 576 14.94 -6.03 -20.96
CA LEU A 576 13.68 -6.60 -20.52
C LEU A 576 12.96 -7.31 -21.67
N ARG A 577 12.90 -6.70 -22.87
CA ARG A 577 12.32 -7.35 -24.05
C ARG A 577 13.07 -8.62 -24.44
N ALA A 578 14.39 -8.66 -24.32
CA ALA A 578 15.18 -9.86 -24.59
C ALA A 578 14.88 -10.98 -23.57
N LEU A 579 14.89 -10.67 -22.28
CA LEU A 579 14.52 -11.61 -21.21
C LEU A 579 13.09 -12.11 -21.37
N ALA A 580 12.18 -11.22 -21.74
CA ALA A 580 10.77 -11.54 -21.93
C ALA A 580 10.56 -12.50 -23.11
N ARG A 581 11.29 -12.34 -24.23
CA ARG A 581 11.33 -13.33 -25.32
C ARG A 581 11.92 -14.67 -24.87
N GLU A 582 12.95 -14.65 -24.03
CA GLU A 582 13.53 -15.86 -23.46
C GLU A 582 12.48 -16.66 -22.66
N VAL A 583 11.68 -15.98 -21.84
CA VAL A 583 10.70 -16.61 -20.94
C VAL A 583 9.39 -16.98 -21.65
N TRP A 584 8.73 -16.05 -22.34
CA TRP A 584 7.40 -16.26 -22.95
C TRP A 584 7.46 -16.71 -24.42
N GLY A 585 8.55 -16.41 -25.13
CA GLY A 585 8.71 -16.67 -26.58
C GLY A 585 8.57 -15.39 -27.41
N GLU A 586 8.75 -15.50 -28.74
CA GLU A 586 8.76 -14.31 -29.61
C GLU A 586 7.40 -13.65 -29.82
N SER A 587 6.32 -14.43 -29.76
CA SER A 587 4.95 -13.94 -29.96
C SER A 587 3.97 -14.83 -29.19
N PRO A 588 3.94 -14.73 -27.85
CA PRO A 588 2.98 -15.49 -27.07
C PRO A 588 1.56 -15.06 -27.45
N GLY A 589 0.67 -16.04 -27.65
CA GLY A 589 -0.76 -15.76 -27.77
C GLY A 589 -1.35 -15.24 -26.44
N ALA A 590 -2.63 -14.90 -26.42
CA ALA A 590 -3.31 -14.37 -25.22
C ALA A 590 -3.24 -15.32 -24.00
N GLN A 591 -3.15 -16.63 -24.24
CA GLN A 591 -2.98 -17.65 -23.21
C GLN A 591 -1.96 -18.69 -23.67
N GLY A 592 -1.25 -19.29 -22.71
CA GLY A 592 -0.29 -20.34 -23.04
C GLY A 592 0.52 -20.80 -21.83
N GLN A 593 1.39 -21.77 -22.11
CA GLN A 593 2.38 -22.26 -21.17
C GLN A 593 3.68 -22.58 -21.91
N ARG A 594 4.80 -22.47 -21.22
CA ARG A 594 6.10 -22.83 -21.77
C ARG A 594 6.99 -23.44 -20.69
N ARG A 595 7.70 -24.51 -21.06
CA ARG A 595 8.76 -25.08 -20.22
C ARG A 595 10.06 -24.33 -20.47
N LEU A 596 10.76 -23.96 -19.40
CA LEU A 596 12.06 -23.30 -19.45
C LEU A 596 12.94 -23.92 -18.35
N GLY A 597 14.05 -24.54 -18.75
CA GLY A 597 14.86 -25.36 -17.84
C GLY A 597 14.03 -26.47 -17.17
N ALA A 598 14.16 -26.59 -15.84
CA ALA A 598 13.40 -27.56 -15.05
C ALA A 598 11.97 -27.11 -14.74
N GLY A 599 11.66 -25.82 -14.83
CA GLY A 599 10.37 -25.24 -14.46
C GLY A 599 9.50 -24.87 -15.65
N ARG A 600 8.47 -24.05 -15.38
CA ARG A 600 7.47 -23.64 -16.38
C ARG A 600 6.83 -22.30 -16.06
N ILE A 601 6.42 -21.59 -17.11
CA ILE A 601 5.64 -20.35 -17.06
C ILE A 601 4.26 -20.60 -17.67
N PHE A 602 3.22 -20.07 -17.06
CA PHE A 602 1.85 -19.99 -17.57
C PHE A 602 1.43 -18.53 -17.73
N TRP A 603 0.54 -18.22 -18.66
CA TRP A 603 -0.06 -16.89 -18.81
C TRP A 603 -1.47 -16.99 -19.39
N GLY A 604 -2.32 -16.00 -19.07
CA GLY A 604 -3.71 -15.95 -19.53
C GLY A 604 -4.59 -17.11 -19.05
N GLN A 605 -4.21 -17.78 -17.96
CA GLN A 605 -4.87 -18.97 -17.42
C GLN A 605 -5.15 -18.82 -15.92
N GLY A 606 -6.08 -19.62 -15.39
CA GLY A 606 -6.37 -19.70 -13.96
C GLY A 606 -5.42 -20.62 -13.20
N LEU A 607 -5.39 -20.47 -11.87
CA LEU A 607 -4.60 -21.33 -10.97
C LEU A 607 -5.11 -22.77 -10.93
N ASP A 608 -6.36 -23.02 -11.28
CA ASP A 608 -6.94 -24.35 -11.45
C ASP A 608 -6.20 -25.16 -12.53
N VAL A 609 -5.87 -24.53 -13.67
CA VAL A 609 -5.09 -25.16 -14.75
C VAL A 609 -3.66 -25.42 -14.29
N VAL A 610 -3.07 -24.46 -13.58
CA VAL A 610 -1.71 -24.59 -13.03
C VAL A 610 -1.65 -25.74 -12.01
N PHE A 611 -2.59 -25.81 -11.07
CA PHE A 611 -2.64 -26.86 -10.06
C PHE A 611 -2.95 -28.23 -10.63
N ALA A 612 -3.81 -28.33 -11.65
CA ALA A 612 -4.01 -29.58 -12.38
C ALA A 612 -2.72 -30.07 -13.04
N ALA A 613 -1.95 -29.16 -13.67
CA ALA A 613 -0.66 -29.48 -14.30
C ALA A 613 0.45 -29.85 -13.30
N LEU A 614 0.32 -29.42 -12.04
CA LEU A 614 1.22 -29.75 -10.94
C LEU A 614 0.70 -30.87 -10.04
N GLN A 615 -0.52 -31.38 -10.27
CA GLN A 615 -1.22 -32.34 -9.41
C GLN A 615 -1.30 -31.87 -7.94
N VAL A 616 -1.49 -30.56 -7.74
CA VAL A 616 -1.61 -29.96 -6.40
C VAL A 616 -3.06 -30.08 -5.94
N MET A 617 -3.32 -30.96 -4.98
CA MET A 617 -4.62 -31.08 -4.32
C MET A 617 -4.87 -29.91 -3.35
N PRO A 618 -6.14 -29.56 -3.05
CA PRO A 618 -6.49 -28.64 -1.97
C PRO A 618 -5.79 -29.00 -0.66
N ASP A 619 -5.27 -28.03 0.07
CA ASP A 619 -4.71 -28.25 1.41
C ASP A 619 -5.79 -28.69 2.40
N PHE A 620 -6.96 -28.06 2.31
CA PHE A 620 -8.14 -28.39 3.12
C PHE A 620 -9.40 -28.43 2.26
N GLU A 621 -10.25 -29.42 2.50
CA GLU A 621 -11.54 -29.55 1.82
C GLU A 621 -12.65 -29.96 2.80
N SER A 622 -13.83 -29.37 2.63
CA SER A 622 -15.06 -29.77 3.30
C SER A 622 -16.28 -29.43 2.45
N ARG A 623 -17.38 -30.17 2.61
CA ARG A 623 -18.65 -29.82 1.93
C ARG A 623 -19.17 -28.45 2.37
N GLU A 624 -18.89 -28.09 3.61
CA GLU A 624 -19.36 -26.88 4.26
C GLU A 624 -18.29 -25.79 4.18
N ALA A 625 -18.69 -24.53 4.19
CA ALA A 625 -17.78 -23.39 4.04
C ALA A 625 -17.08 -23.04 5.37
N LEU A 626 -16.19 -23.93 5.83
CA LEU A 626 -15.33 -23.68 6.99
C LEU A 626 -14.16 -22.78 6.58
N ARG A 627 -13.77 -21.86 7.47
CA ARG A 627 -12.49 -21.15 7.37
C ARG A 627 -11.39 -22.02 7.97
N PHE A 628 -10.18 -21.91 7.45
CA PHE A 628 -9.03 -22.62 7.99
C PHE A 628 -7.75 -21.78 7.92
N VAL A 629 -6.79 -22.12 8.78
CA VAL A 629 -5.37 -21.82 8.60
C VAL A 629 -4.58 -23.07 8.92
N HIS A 630 -3.51 -23.30 8.15
CA HIS A 630 -2.62 -24.44 8.31
C HIS A 630 -1.23 -23.96 8.74
N ARG A 631 -0.68 -24.60 9.78
CA ARG A 631 0.71 -24.45 10.20
C ARG A 631 1.44 -25.78 10.19
N ARG A 632 2.72 -25.74 9.88
CA ARG A 632 3.62 -26.90 9.96
C ARG A 632 4.74 -26.64 10.96
N ASP A 633 4.83 -27.52 11.95
CA ASP A 633 5.87 -27.51 12.98
C ASP A 633 6.62 -28.86 12.97
N GLY A 634 7.78 -28.88 12.30
CA GLY A 634 8.51 -30.13 12.06
C GLY A 634 7.67 -31.13 11.26
N ASP A 635 7.37 -32.26 11.88
CA ASP A 635 6.52 -33.33 11.34
C ASP A 635 5.05 -33.21 11.75
N ARG A 636 4.63 -32.10 12.38
CA ARG A 636 3.25 -31.87 12.80
C ARG A 636 2.57 -30.89 11.86
N ASP A 637 1.35 -31.22 11.47
CA ASP A 637 0.45 -30.34 10.71
C ASP A 637 -0.70 -29.92 11.64
N ILE A 638 -0.88 -28.62 11.81
CA ILE A 638 -1.84 -28.01 12.73
C ILE A 638 -2.85 -27.23 11.88
N TYR A 639 -4.10 -27.69 11.87
CA TYR A 639 -5.20 -27.00 11.22
C TYR A 639 -6.12 -26.38 12.26
N PHE A 640 -6.30 -25.07 12.21
CA PHE A 640 -7.37 -24.39 12.93
C PHE A 640 -8.57 -24.29 11.99
N LEU A 641 -9.73 -24.77 12.43
CA LEU A 641 -10.97 -24.76 11.66
C LEU A 641 -12.02 -23.92 12.37
N ALA A 642 -12.69 -23.04 11.62
CA ALA A 642 -13.73 -22.17 12.14
C ALA A 642 -15.01 -22.26 11.32
N ASN A 643 -16.14 -22.46 12.00
CA ASN A 643 -17.46 -22.35 11.42
C ASN A 643 -17.90 -20.88 11.46
N PRO A 644 -18.07 -20.20 10.31
CA PRO A 644 -18.50 -18.81 10.29
C PRO A 644 -20.00 -18.63 10.60
N LEU A 645 -20.77 -19.72 10.65
CA LEU A 645 -22.21 -19.70 10.84
C LEU A 645 -22.58 -19.88 12.31
N ALA A 646 -23.66 -19.21 12.73
CA ALA A 646 -24.30 -19.48 14.03
C ALA A 646 -24.91 -20.89 14.11
N ALA A 647 -25.27 -21.48 12.96
CA ALA A 647 -25.84 -22.82 12.89
C ALA A 647 -24.78 -23.90 13.08
N ARG A 648 -25.16 -25.00 13.74
CA ARG A 648 -24.30 -26.19 13.85
C ARG A 648 -24.12 -26.83 12.49
N VAL A 649 -22.87 -27.16 12.18
CA VAL A 649 -22.48 -27.82 10.93
C VAL A 649 -21.99 -29.25 11.22
N ARG A 650 -22.29 -30.18 10.31
CA ARG A 650 -21.73 -31.54 10.30
C ARG A 650 -21.17 -31.81 8.91
N THR A 651 -19.86 -32.03 8.81
CA THR A 651 -19.18 -32.23 7.54
C THR A 651 -18.03 -33.22 7.69
N THR A 652 -17.57 -33.75 6.56
CA THR A 652 -16.28 -34.45 6.48
C THR A 652 -15.23 -33.41 6.11
N ALA A 653 -14.21 -33.29 6.96
CA ALA A 653 -13.03 -32.47 6.71
C ALA A 653 -11.91 -33.37 6.20
N SER A 654 -11.30 -32.97 5.09
CA SER A 654 -10.19 -33.69 4.46
C SER A 654 -8.98 -32.78 4.38
N PHE A 655 -7.82 -33.31 4.74
CA PHE A 655 -6.58 -32.54 4.91
C PHE A 655 -5.48 -33.12 4.05
N ARG A 656 -4.60 -32.30 3.48
CA ARG A 656 -3.49 -32.76 2.66
C ARG A 656 -2.29 -33.18 3.53
N VAL A 657 -2.50 -34.23 4.32
CA VAL A 657 -1.54 -34.76 5.29
C VAL A 657 -1.35 -36.26 5.02
N PRO A 658 -0.10 -36.78 5.09
CA PRO A 658 0.13 -38.22 4.96
C PRO A 658 -0.54 -39.01 6.10
N ALA A 659 -0.60 -40.34 5.95
CA ALA A 659 -1.21 -41.25 6.93
C ALA A 659 -0.71 -41.03 8.36
N ARG A 660 -1.51 -40.35 9.19
CA ARG A 660 -1.21 -40.01 10.59
C ARG A 660 -2.49 -40.08 11.43
N GLN A 661 -2.32 -40.27 12.74
CA GLN A 661 -3.42 -40.27 13.70
C GLN A 661 -3.84 -38.81 14.00
N PRO A 662 -5.06 -38.36 13.62
CA PRO A 662 -5.52 -37.03 13.96
C PRO A 662 -5.97 -36.94 15.42
N GLU A 663 -5.79 -35.77 16.00
CA GLU A 663 -6.31 -35.39 17.31
C GLU A 663 -7.16 -34.13 17.19
N ARG A 664 -8.26 -34.08 17.97
CA ARG A 664 -9.04 -32.86 18.14
C ARG A 664 -8.66 -32.19 19.46
N TRP A 665 -8.26 -30.94 19.37
CA TRP A 665 -7.92 -30.11 20.51
C TRP A 665 -9.00 -29.05 20.66
N ASP A 666 -9.73 -29.08 21.77
CA ASP A 666 -10.78 -28.11 22.06
C ASP A 666 -10.18 -26.90 22.79
N PRO A 667 -10.05 -25.74 22.13
CA PRO A 667 -9.47 -24.55 22.74
C PRO A 667 -10.33 -23.93 23.85
N LEU A 668 -11.62 -24.26 23.96
CA LEU A 668 -12.48 -23.76 25.05
C LEU A 668 -12.20 -24.52 26.36
N THR A 669 -12.03 -25.83 26.28
CA THR A 669 -11.87 -26.70 27.45
C THR A 669 -10.43 -27.13 27.72
N GLY A 670 -9.55 -27.04 26.72
CA GLY A 670 -8.19 -27.58 26.76
C GLY A 670 -8.12 -29.10 26.59
N ARG A 671 -9.25 -29.77 26.30
CA ARG A 671 -9.29 -31.22 26.12
C ARG A 671 -8.68 -31.61 24.77
N MET A 672 -7.82 -32.63 24.80
CA MET A 672 -7.27 -33.28 23.61
C MET A 672 -7.85 -34.69 23.50
N GLU A 673 -8.22 -35.10 22.31
CA GLU A 673 -8.72 -36.45 22.06
C GLU A 673 -8.25 -36.98 20.70
N SER A 674 -7.78 -38.23 20.68
CA SER A 674 -7.52 -38.95 19.43
C SER A 674 -8.85 -39.29 18.76
N LEU A 675 -8.97 -38.94 17.47
CA LEU A 675 -10.17 -39.24 16.71
C LEU A 675 -10.10 -40.69 16.21
N ALA A 676 -11.05 -41.53 16.68
CA ALA A 676 -11.13 -42.93 16.27
C ALA A 676 -11.75 -43.13 14.87
N LEU A 677 -12.50 -42.13 14.38
CA LEU A 677 -13.16 -42.17 13.08
C LEU A 677 -12.44 -41.22 12.11
N TYR A 678 -11.48 -41.76 11.38
CA TYR A 678 -10.85 -41.14 10.23
C TYR A 678 -10.56 -42.21 9.18
N ALA A 679 -10.37 -41.79 7.93
CA ALA A 679 -9.92 -42.64 6.84
C ALA A 679 -8.67 -41.99 6.24
N VAL A 680 -7.80 -42.82 5.68
CA VAL A 680 -6.64 -42.38 4.90
C VAL A 680 -6.90 -42.78 3.46
N ASP A 681 -6.87 -41.82 2.54
CA ASP A 681 -7.11 -42.06 1.12
C ASP A 681 -6.23 -41.16 0.26
N GLU A 682 -5.47 -41.75 -0.66
CA GLU A 682 -4.63 -41.05 -1.65
C GLU A 682 -3.79 -39.86 -1.12
N GLY A 683 -3.24 -39.98 0.10
CA GLY A 683 -2.42 -38.92 0.71
C GLY A 683 -3.23 -37.84 1.44
N ARG A 684 -4.45 -38.19 1.90
CA ARG A 684 -5.34 -37.39 2.73
C ARG A 684 -5.89 -38.16 3.92
#